data_AF-A0A537WYW1-F1
#
_entry.id   AF-A0A537WYW1-F1
#
_cell.length_a   1.000
_cell.length_b   1.000
_cell.length_c   1.000
_cell.angle_alpha   90.00
_cell.angle_beta   90.00
_cell.angle_gamma   90.00
#
_symmetry.space_group_name_H-M   'P 1'
#
loop_
_entity.id
_entity.type
_entity.pdbx_description
1 polymer ?
#
loop_
_entity_poly.entity_id
_entity_poly.type
_entity_poly.pdbx_seq_one_letter_code
_entity_poly.pdbx_strand_id
1 'polypeptide(L)'
;MTSTDQQVSPASATSGPRPPVAVARLGSWWILAGATLLMLSVLGWRFVADPSLAAPTRDPAWYTWRANVVMEDDPGSVVEDWGPNGLFSGGYRVTVPVEGALLQRVVGIDTYSMAKFLMVGVPILTGLALGAAAVRSRKDPVAFLTMLLATVALFLTTPYVGYLDNITVLFLLSLMLAFLGAARTSWGARTALFLIGITAAFTHPTTCVLFGVTLLAVFGFHLVTSRFRIGEALRSDGPMLISVGLGMLVGLGSWVVGIWGPSASLKEAALPPPYTKAFFVDRLLEWIGSMQPVIVVPFIALAIGSTILLARRRRMPADTFDVTAGWWLFPLMGIGSVVLGASAQVSGDPNSPVVPYYRFMNATAAPMALVGLGAFALIWWGRTQGDRRSLLRGFALILGVVAVAWVVDATSLTHPHISPVGFGVLAIAAVVGLAGVASARDERTRRAIAVAAASALVLGSLGFLLIDGVEHRWVSAANQYPNESVRGSLAAVDVVARAAGARPLVLIVNDGDTDDPATHANTAYGWAKTYTNVFRTGLPGTSAKYQATYLGSLENFLADRVTTSTTGSIGYDRAAESHFGELQLREHTYPGPPAVFLVREYYGGLCNGVPDCTDASRRQRLDAALAHGVAIGPDVVVVQGPDLWSPPPDVVEQANIVANATVQALEQHPGPLANLPHTLLVIAILALLLVVPGGLAARWFGLDSTIDRFALIPGLSVVLIMLAGIGTLAIWRGPLTTTKGWAVVAVAVGAGMALRFGAAWLRRQLDAFGGFVNILFAVFSNRDFSVLIGYQFLAQAGQGVVQGAIFKALVFGGEKGFDISVAPSADYLLKVVLALYIPYTFLSPFVGVFIDRFERRRVAWWATTLSAALVTVIVILVILPLGSSSPEGKTWSTVGLILGLVVAQSVARIALATKAAALPDVLSGKDLLQGNGLSQAGGGLAQVFGIGVGTIVAGQVAPWIGVLLGAAILVVGAVVSRQMRSVESRPHEASLGREVRRILRTVVAGIEEVAARPAAALGLSSFQMLRYQFWGFVLMTFALYAKNLVQGGNADSLSQILSGVGGLVGGALGLIVAQRLKDRVPPIRLLLGSMVLLGAATLISGGILTVAAFAALLFVGFFSFFLGKISTDTITQQAMPDDFRGRAFALYDIAYNLGFIVPAAILSVVWIEGDAARTRVILLASGGIFLILTALVAAWSRRIRSDFAPRDDLVVGEAAELAASTES
;
A
#
# COMPACT_ATOMS: atom_id res chain seq x y z
N MET A 1 13.32 -55.73 -9.61
CA MET A 1 14.64 -55.93 -8.97
C MET A 1 14.97 -54.67 -8.16
N THR A 2 15.56 -54.89 -7.00
CA THR A 2 15.48 -54.10 -5.77
C THR A 2 16.10 -52.71 -5.79
N SER A 3 15.42 -51.84 -5.06
CA SER A 3 15.68 -50.44 -4.73
C SER A 3 17.06 -50.11 -4.16
N THR A 4 17.60 -48.95 -4.56
CA THR A 4 18.43 -48.10 -3.69
C THR A 4 17.99 -46.65 -3.85
N ASP A 5 16.81 -46.34 -3.28
CA ASP A 5 16.46 -44.97 -2.91
C ASP A 5 17.35 -44.58 -1.72
N GLN A 6 18.43 -43.84 -1.99
CA GLN A 6 19.09 -43.05 -0.96
C GLN A 6 18.14 -41.94 -0.52
N GLN A 7 17.43 -42.19 0.58
CA GLN A 7 16.84 -41.15 1.41
C GLN A 7 17.92 -40.12 1.77
N VAL A 8 17.96 -39.01 1.02
CA VAL A 8 18.63 -37.79 1.47
C VAL A 8 17.79 -37.22 2.60
N SER A 9 18.21 -37.51 3.83
CA SER A 9 17.68 -36.88 5.04
C SER A 9 17.71 -35.34 4.89
N PRO A 10 16.64 -34.60 5.25
CA PRO A 10 16.60 -33.13 5.11
C PRO A 10 17.58 -32.36 6.02
N ALA A 11 18.48 -33.03 6.73
CA ALA A 11 19.27 -32.46 7.81
C ALA A 11 20.68 -31.96 7.42
N SER A 12 21.16 -32.13 6.18
CA SER A 12 22.57 -31.85 5.84
C SER A 12 22.82 -30.64 4.91
N ALA A 13 21.82 -29.85 4.55
CA ALA A 13 21.99 -28.73 3.61
C ALA A 13 22.03 -27.32 4.25
N THR A 14 22.22 -27.17 5.57
CA THR A 14 22.16 -25.84 6.24
C THR A 14 23.26 -25.52 7.26
N SER A 15 24.30 -26.36 7.41
CA SER A 15 25.41 -26.06 8.31
C SER A 15 26.46 -25.15 7.65
N GLY A 16 26.18 -23.84 7.62
CA GLY A 16 27.25 -22.86 7.51
C GLY A 16 28.27 -23.01 8.65
N PRO A 17 29.53 -22.57 8.48
CA PRO A 17 30.53 -22.66 9.54
C PRO A 17 30.01 -21.99 10.82
N ARG A 18 30.04 -22.73 11.94
CA ARG A 18 29.65 -22.20 13.25
C ARG A 18 30.51 -20.95 13.54
N PRO A 19 29.90 -19.83 13.98
CA PRO A 19 30.66 -18.64 14.32
C PRO A 19 31.68 -18.95 15.43
N PRO A 20 32.83 -18.27 15.48
CA PRO A 20 33.80 -18.41 16.57
C PRO A 20 33.12 -18.26 17.93
N VAL A 21 33.57 -18.98 18.95
CA VAL A 21 32.94 -19.00 20.31
C VAL A 21 32.72 -17.59 20.88
N ALA A 22 33.65 -16.66 20.63
CA ALA A 22 33.51 -15.26 21.04
C ALA A 22 32.35 -14.53 20.36
N VAL A 23 32.07 -14.84 19.09
CA VAL A 23 30.94 -14.27 18.34
C VAL A 23 29.62 -14.91 18.77
N ALA A 24 29.62 -16.20 19.11
CA ALA A 24 28.44 -16.86 19.68
C ALA A 24 28.00 -16.22 21.01
N ARG A 25 28.95 -15.74 21.83
CA ARG A 25 28.64 -15.01 23.07
C ARG A 25 27.92 -13.68 22.81
N LEU A 26 28.22 -12.97 21.71
CA LEU A 26 27.55 -11.71 21.35
C LEU A 26 26.06 -11.88 21.03
N GLY A 27 25.62 -13.10 20.71
CA GLY A 27 24.21 -13.44 20.51
C GLY A 27 23.48 -13.89 21.78
N SER A 28 24.11 -13.80 22.96
CA SER A 28 23.47 -14.18 24.22
C SER A 28 22.37 -13.19 24.60
N TRP A 29 21.35 -13.67 25.31
CA TRP A 29 20.22 -12.84 25.70
C TRP A 29 20.64 -11.63 26.57
N TRP A 30 21.65 -11.77 27.44
CA TRP A 30 22.11 -10.68 28.29
C TRP A 30 22.81 -9.55 27.53
N ILE A 31 23.54 -9.86 26.44
CA ILE A 31 24.16 -8.82 25.60
C ILE A 31 23.10 -8.09 24.79
N LEU A 32 22.14 -8.81 24.24
CA LEU A 32 21.01 -8.21 23.50
C LEU A 32 20.17 -7.33 24.43
N ALA A 33 19.86 -7.82 25.64
CA ALA A 33 19.17 -7.06 26.66
C ALA A 33 19.99 -5.83 27.09
N GLY A 34 21.29 -5.98 27.35
CA GLY A 34 22.16 -4.86 27.72
C GLY A 34 22.25 -3.78 26.64
N ALA A 35 22.36 -4.17 25.36
CA ALA A 35 22.36 -3.23 24.24
C ALA A 35 21.00 -2.52 24.08
N THR A 36 19.91 -3.25 24.25
CA THR A 36 18.54 -2.70 24.19
C THR A 36 18.29 -1.72 25.33
N LEU A 37 18.70 -2.09 26.55
CA LEU A 37 18.62 -1.24 27.74
C LEU A 37 19.48 0.02 27.58
N LEU A 38 20.69 -0.11 27.03
CA LEU A 38 21.54 1.04 26.74
C LEU A 38 20.84 2.03 25.80
N MET A 39 20.25 1.55 24.70
CA MET A 39 19.53 2.43 23.77
C MET A 39 18.26 3.02 24.39
N LEU A 40 17.52 2.24 25.18
CA LEU A 40 16.37 2.74 25.96
C LEU A 40 16.80 3.83 26.94
N SER A 41 17.93 3.67 27.62
CA SER A 41 18.49 4.70 28.51
C SER A 41 18.88 5.95 27.72
N VAL A 42 19.55 5.82 26.57
CA VAL A 42 19.91 6.98 25.75
C VAL A 42 18.69 7.81 25.35
N LEU A 43 17.61 7.15 24.90
CA LEU A 43 16.36 7.82 24.51
C LEU A 43 15.56 8.32 25.72
N GLY A 44 15.57 7.55 26.81
CA GLY A 44 14.66 7.71 27.94
C GLY A 44 15.19 8.55 29.11
N TRP A 45 16.51 8.70 29.26
CA TRP A 45 17.08 9.23 30.51
C TRP A 45 16.61 10.65 30.83
N ARG A 46 16.43 11.52 29.82
CA ARG A 46 15.95 12.88 30.04
C ARG A 46 14.53 12.89 30.61
N PHE A 47 13.65 12.01 30.15
CA PHE A 47 12.29 11.88 30.72
C PHE A 47 12.28 11.31 32.13
N VAL A 48 13.29 10.51 32.49
CA VAL A 48 13.45 9.98 33.85
C VAL A 48 14.03 11.05 34.78
N ALA A 49 15.00 11.83 34.30
CA ALA A 49 15.64 12.91 35.04
C ALA A 49 14.70 14.09 35.25
N ASP A 50 13.89 14.41 34.24
CA ASP A 50 12.89 15.45 34.27
C ASP A 50 11.58 14.96 33.61
N PRO A 51 10.64 14.45 34.43
CA PRO A 51 9.36 13.95 33.95
C PRO A 51 8.44 15.05 33.38
N SER A 52 8.69 16.33 33.66
CA SER A 52 7.89 17.45 33.11
C SER A 52 8.01 17.55 31.58
N LEU A 53 9.13 17.03 31.03
CA LEU A 53 9.47 17.13 29.62
C LEU A 53 8.47 16.38 28.73
N ALA A 54 7.98 17.06 27.70
CA ALA A 54 7.20 16.49 26.62
C ALA A 54 8.09 15.78 25.58
N ALA A 55 7.54 14.78 24.90
CA ALA A 55 8.25 14.10 23.81
C ALA A 55 8.37 15.04 22.59
N PRO A 56 9.48 14.97 21.82
CA PRO A 56 9.63 15.76 20.61
C PRO A 56 8.70 15.18 19.53
N THR A 57 7.53 15.77 19.41
CA THR A 57 6.54 15.37 18.42
C THR A 57 6.00 16.57 17.67
N ARG A 58 5.82 16.40 16.36
CA ARG A 58 5.33 17.44 15.45
C ARG A 58 3.82 17.59 15.53
N ASP A 59 3.11 16.56 15.99
CA ASP A 59 1.66 16.61 16.16
C ASP A 59 1.19 15.71 17.33
N PRO A 60 1.75 15.85 18.56
CA PRO A 60 1.36 15.02 19.70
C PRO A 60 -0.13 15.08 19.93
N ALA A 61 -0.63 16.31 19.86
CA ALA A 61 -1.96 16.67 20.22
C ALA A 61 -2.99 15.92 19.37
N TRP A 62 -2.73 15.74 18.07
CA TRP A 62 -3.60 14.97 17.18
C TRP A 62 -3.84 13.53 17.65
N TYR A 63 -2.80 12.85 18.15
CA TYR A 63 -2.94 11.49 18.67
C TYR A 63 -3.59 11.49 20.05
N THR A 64 -3.21 12.44 20.89
CA THR A 64 -3.68 12.56 22.26
C THR A 64 -5.20 12.79 22.31
N TRP A 65 -5.73 13.78 21.59
CA TRP A 65 -7.17 14.04 21.62
C TRP A 65 -7.97 12.90 20.96
N ARG A 66 -7.47 12.28 19.88
CA ARG A 66 -8.14 11.12 19.27
C ARG A 66 -8.14 9.90 20.20
N ALA A 67 -7.09 9.70 21.01
CA ALA A 67 -7.12 8.69 22.06
C ALA A 67 -8.19 9.02 23.11
N ASN A 68 -8.37 10.29 23.49
CA ASN A 68 -9.46 10.71 24.37
C ASN A 68 -10.84 10.43 23.76
N VAL A 69 -11.03 10.69 22.47
CA VAL A 69 -12.27 10.32 21.74
C VAL A 69 -12.53 8.82 21.82
N VAL A 70 -11.51 7.97 21.56
CA VAL A 70 -11.64 6.50 21.71
C VAL A 70 -12.06 6.11 23.14
N MET A 71 -11.61 6.84 24.15
CA MET A 71 -11.87 6.55 25.56
C MET A 71 -13.21 7.04 26.09
N GLU A 72 -13.85 8.03 25.44
CA GLU A 72 -15.03 8.73 25.97
C GLU A 72 -16.22 8.77 25.02
N ASP A 73 -16.04 8.61 23.70
CA ASP A 73 -17.11 8.64 22.69
C ASP A 73 -17.19 7.33 21.86
N ASP A 74 -18.12 7.27 20.90
CA ASP A 74 -18.18 6.17 19.94
C ASP A 74 -16.89 6.11 19.08
N PRO A 75 -16.33 4.91 18.83
CA PRO A 75 -15.16 4.76 17.97
C PRO A 75 -15.34 5.36 16.57
N GLY A 76 -16.56 5.40 16.05
CA GLY A 76 -16.91 6.04 14.78
C GLY A 76 -16.59 7.53 14.75
N SER A 77 -16.72 8.26 15.86
CA SER A 77 -16.38 9.69 15.95
C SER A 77 -14.92 9.95 15.58
N VAL A 78 -14.03 8.99 15.84
CA VAL A 78 -12.61 9.11 15.49
C VAL A 78 -12.41 9.24 13.98
N VAL A 79 -13.23 8.56 13.17
CA VAL A 79 -13.10 8.50 11.72
C VAL A 79 -13.97 9.50 10.96
N GLU A 80 -14.71 10.36 11.68
CA GLU A 80 -15.50 11.45 11.09
C GLU A 80 -14.64 12.54 10.45
N ASP A 81 -15.29 13.42 9.69
CA ASP A 81 -14.66 14.61 9.16
C ASP A 81 -14.56 15.73 10.20
N TRP A 82 -13.34 16.20 10.40
CA TRP A 82 -13.01 17.17 11.43
C TRP A 82 -12.32 18.39 10.83
N GLY A 83 -12.74 19.60 11.21
CA GLY A 83 -12.07 20.81 10.75
C GLY A 83 -12.59 21.33 9.41
N PRO A 84 -12.10 22.50 8.99
CA PRO A 84 -12.45 23.06 7.70
C PRO A 84 -11.88 22.18 6.59
N ASN A 85 -12.69 21.80 5.60
CA ASN A 85 -12.30 20.89 4.51
C ASN A 85 -11.69 19.54 5.00
N GLY A 86 -12.07 19.06 6.19
CA GLY A 86 -11.56 17.82 6.77
C GLY A 86 -10.11 17.93 7.28
N LEU A 87 -9.61 19.13 7.57
CA LEU A 87 -8.21 19.39 7.98
C LEU A 87 -7.66 18.48 9.08
N PHE A 88 -8.49 18.07 10.02
CA PHE A 88 -8.12 17.20 11.15
C PHE A 88 -8.55 15.74 10.96
N SER A 89 -9.17 15.41 9.82
CA SER A 89 -9.57 14.05 9.46
C SER A 89 -8.36 13.13 9.36
N GLY A 90 -8.52 11.91 9.85
CA GLY A 90 -7.53 10.84 9.72
C GLY A 90 -8.08 9.59 9.04
N GLY A 91 -9.38 9.57 8.72
CA GLY A 91 -10.12 8.34 8.44
C GLY A 91 -9.77 7.22 9.43
N TYR A 92 -9.58 6.00 8.94
CA TYR A 92 -9.24 4.81 9.74
C TYR A 92 -7.76 4.74 10.17
N ARG A 93 -7.02 5.86 10.26
CA ARG A 93 -5.73 5.93 10.96
C ARG A 93 -5.95 5.86 12.48
N VAL A 94 -6.31 4.67 12.99
CA VAL A 94 -6.81 4.49 14.36
C VAL A 94 -5.89 3.66 15.25
N THR A 95 -4.86 2.99 14.72
CA THR A 95 -3.98 2.13 15.56
C THR A 95 -3.31 2.90 16.68
N VAL A 96 -2.72 4.06 16.39
CA VAL A 96 -2.02 4.88 17.40
C VAL A 96 -3.00 5.43 18.45
N PRO A 97 -4.16 6.02 18.09
CA PRO A 97 -5.18 6.38 19.08
C PRO A 97 -5.66 5.21 19.95
N VAL A 98 -5.89 4.03 19.36
CA VAL A 98 -6.33 2.83 20.09
C VAL A 98 -5.25 2.34 21.06
N GLU A 99 -4.01 2.29 20.61
CA GLU A 99 -2.87 1.93 21.46
C GLU A 99 -2.72 2.94 22.60
N GLY A 100 -2.81 4.23 22.29
CA GLY A 100 -2.78 5.31 23.27
C GLY A 100 -3.86 5.19 24.35
N ALA A 101 -5.10 4.92 23.92
CA ALA A 101 -6.22 4.69 24.82
C ALA A 101 -6.03 3.43 25.69
N LEU A 102 -5.43 2.36 25.15
CA LEU A 102 -5.10 1.15 25.92
C LEU A 102 -3.99 1.39 26.95
N LEU A 103 -2.95 2.15 26.60
CA LEU A 103 -1.91 2.55 27.54
C LEU A 103 -2.50 3.33 28.72
N GLN A 104 -3.47 4.22 28.46
CA GLN A 104 -4.13 4.97 29.52
C GLN A 104 -5.09 4.10 30.36
N ARG A 105 -5.96 3.30 29.72
CA ARG A 105 -7.01 2.54 30.41
C ARG A 105 -6.55 1.23 31.07
N VAL A 106 -5.51 0.58 30.53
CA VAL A 106 -5.04 -0.73 31.01
C VAL A 106 -3.74 -0.60 31.77
N VAL A 107 -2.76 0.12 31.22
CA VAL A 107 -1.44 0.27 31.85
C VAL A 107 -1.48 1.32 32.95
N GLY A 108 -2.30 2.37 32.81
CA GLY A 108 -2.42 3.45 33.77
C GLY A 108 -1.38 4.55 33.57
N ILE A 109 -0.94 4.76 32.33
CA ILE A 109 -0.04 5.88 31.97
C ILE A 109 -0.89 7.13 31.74
N ASP A 110 -0.41 8.32 32.11
CA ASP A 110 -1.12 9.57 31.86
C ASP A 110 -1.15 9.96 30.37
N THR A 111 -2.07 10.85 30.03
CA THR A 111 -2.37 11.33 28.68
C THR A 111 -1.16 11.89 27.92
N TYR A 112 -0.24 12.58 28.61
CA TYR A 112 0.93 13.20 27.98
C TYR A 112 2.16 12.28 27.98
N SER A 113 2.26 11.33 28.91
CA SER A 113 3.31 10.31 28.90
C SER A 113 3.13 9.24 27.82
N MET A 114 1.92 9.05 27.32
CA MET A 114 1.64 8.19 26.15
C MET A 114 2.61 8.48 24.98
N ALA A 115 2.77 9.75 24.60
CA ALA A 115 3.65 10.14 23.50
C ALA A 115 5.13 9.84 23.79
N LYS A 116 5.57 9.97 25.05
CA LYS A 116 6.93 9.63 25.50
C LYS A 116 7.20 8.15 25.31
N PHE A 117 6.26 7.31 25.76
CA PHE A 117 6.37 5.85 25.63
C PHE A 117 6.47 5.41 24.18
N LEU A 118 5.65 5.95 23.28
CA LEU A 118 5.70 5.60 21.87
C LEU A 118 6.99 6.10 21.20
N MET A 119 7.42 7.33 21.49
CA MET A 119 8.66 7.90 20.94
C MET A 119 9.92 7.14 21.39
N VAL A 120 9.93 6.59 22.59
CA VAL A 120 11.05 5.77 23.09
C VAL A 120 10.93 4.32 22.62
N GLY A 121 9.72 3.74 22.68
CA GLY A 121 9.50 2.33 22.41
C GLY A 121 9.57 1.95 20.94
N VAL A 122 8.98 2.75 20.04
CA VAL A 122 8.88 2.41 18.61
C VAL A 122 10.26 2.32 17.92
N PRO A 123 11.22 3.24 18.14
CA PRO A 123 12.58 3.10 17.60
C PRO A 123 13.27 1.81 18.05
N ILE A 124 13.07 1.43 19.32
CA ILE A 124 13.65 0.21 19.89
C ILE A 124 13.02 -1.02 19.24
N LEU A 125 11.68 -1.10 19.19
CA LEU A 125 10.97 -2.21 18.54
C LEU A 125 11.36 -2.34 17.06
N THR A 126 11.57 -1.23 16.36
CA THR A 126 12.07 -1.22 14.98
C THR A 126 13.47 -1.79 14.89
N GLY A 127 14.38 -1.36 15.76
CA GLY A 127 15.76 -1.86 15.81
C GLY A 127 15.83 -3.35 16.14
N LEU A 128 14.97 -3.84 17.04
CA LEU A 128 14.82 -5.26 17.34
C LEU A 128 14.35 -6.05 16.11
N ALA A 129 13.31 -5.56 15.42
CA ALA A 129 12.77 -6.19 14.21
C ALA A 129 13.81 -6.27 13.07
N LEU A 130 14.47 -5.15 12.76
CA LEU A 130 15.53 -5.11 11.74
C LEU A 130 16.74 -5.95 12.16
N GLY A 131 17.10 -5.95 13.44
CA GLY A 131 18.18 -6.77 13.98
C GLY A 131 17.90 -8.27 13.82
N ALA A 132 16.68 -8.73 14.11
CA ALA A 132 16.27 -10.11 13.89
C ALA A 132 16.30 -10.49 12.41
N ALA A 133 15.79 -9.63 11.53
CA ALA A 133 15.83 -9.83 10.09
C ALA A 133 17.28 -9.93 9.56
N ALA A 134 18.17 -9.07 10.06
CA ALA A 134 19.58 -9.07 9.70
C ALA A 134 20.31 -10.33 10.18
N VAL A 135 20.02 -10.82 11.39
CA VAL A 135 20.59 -12.07 11.90
C VAL A 135 20.08 -13.26 11.10
N ARG A 136 18.81 -13.30 10.71
CA ARG A 136 18.26 -14.36 9.85
C ARG A 136 18.97 -14.42 8.50
N SER A 137 19.31 -13.26 7.93
CA SER A 137 20.02 -13.18 6.64
C SER A 137 21.53 -13.44 6.77
N ARG A 138 22.22 -12.76 7.69
CA ARG A 138 23.69 -12.79 7.81
C ARG A 138 24.21 -13.95 8.66
N LYS A 139 23.38 -14.51 9.54
CA LYS A 139 23.71 -15.57 10.51
C LYS A 139 24.83 -15.16 11.50
N ASP A 140 24.95 -13.88 11.79
CA ASP A 140 25.93 -13.32 12.74
C ASP A 140 25.24 -12.32 13.68
N PRO A 141 25.33 -12.49 15.02
CA PRO A 141 24.67 -11.61 15.99
C PRO A 141 25.19 -10.17 15.98
N VAL A 142 26.36 -9.87 15.40
CA VAL A 142 26.81 -8.47 15.24
C VAL A 142 25.91 -7.68 14.30
N ALA A 143 25.25 -8.35 13.35
CA ALA A 143 24.25 -7.71 12.51
C ALA A 143 23.09 -7.14 13.35
N PHE A 144 22.75 -7.78 14.48
CA PHE A 144 21.74 -7.26 15.41
C PHE A 144 22.17 -5.94 16.06
N LEU A 145 23.38 -5.92 16.63
CA LEU A 145 23.88 -4.76 17.38
C LEU A 145 24.07 -3.54 16.48
N THR A 146 24.61 -3.76 15.28
CA THR A 146 24.78 -2.70 14.28
C THR A 146 23.46 -2.17 13.76
N MET A 147 22.45 -3.03 13.56
CA MET A 147 21.10 -2.61 13.21
C MET A 147 20.43 -1.79 14.30
N LEU A 148 20.50 -2.25 15.55
CA LEU A 148 19.89 -1.56 16.68
C LEU A 148 20.48 -0.14 16.82
N LEU A 149 21.81 -0.02 16.79
CA LEU A 149 22.49 1.27 16.87
C LEU A 149 22.14 2.19 15.67
N ALA A 150 22.21 1.67 14.44
CA ALA A 150 21.90 2.46 13.25
C ALA A 150 20.44 2.95 13.24
N THR A 151 19.51 2.09 13.65
CA THR A 151 18.09 2.39 13.71
C THR A 151 17.81 3.52 14.71
N VAL A 152 18.30 3.39 15.93
CA VAL A 152 18.10 4.39 16.99
C VAL A 152 18.75 5.73 16.60
N ALA A 153 19.97 5.71 16.09
CA ALA A 153 20.67 6.93 15.66
C ALA A 153 19.91 7.67 14.53
N LEU A 154 19.37 6.94 13.55
CA LEU A 154 18.64 7.55 12.43
C LEU A 154 17.23 7.99 12.81
N PHE A 155 16.56 7.35 13.77
CA PHE A 155 15.27 7.83 14.28
C PHE A 155 15.34 9.21 14.90
N LEU A 156 16.51 9.62 15.41
CA LEU A 156 16.76 10.96 15.95
C LEU A 156 16.96 12.04 14.87
N THR A 157 16.93 11.66 13.59
CA THR A 157 17.03 12.62 12.49
C THR A 157 15.67 13.22 12.13
N THR A 158 15.68 14.47 11.66
CA THR A 158 14.49 15.27 11.38
C THR A 158 13.38 14.59 10.56
N PRO A 159 13.64 13.76 9.52
CA PRO A 159 12.57 13.09 8.78
C PRO A 159 11.81 12.03 9.61
N TYR A 160 12.43 11.45 10.64
CA TYR A 160 11.85 10.36 11.42
C TYR A 160 11.40 10.79 12.82
N VAL A 161 11.86 11.94 13.31
CA VAL A 161 11.39 12.52 14.57
C VAL A 161 10.02 13.18 14.35
N GLY A 162 9.01 12.71 15.10
CA GLY A 162 7.86 13.54 15.43
C GLY A 162 6.49 13.16 14.85
N TYR A 163 6.39 12.12 14.04
CA TYR A 163 5.09 11.65 13.51
C TYR A 163 4.80 10.22 14.01
N LEU A 164 3.95 10.09 15.03
CA LEU A 164 3.70 8.81 15.69
C LEU A 164 3.14 7.73 14.75
N ASP A 165 2.20 8.05 13.85
CA ASP A 165 1.70 7.08 12.87
C ASP A 165 2.77 6.62 11.88
N ASN A 166 3.62 7.54 11.40
CA ASN A 166 4.71 7.25 10.48
C ASN A 166 5.75 6.33 11.13
N ILE A 167 6.23 6.65 12.33
CA ILE A 167 7.22 5.80 12.99
C ILE A 167 6.63 4.42 13.32
N THR A 168 5.36 4.36 13.73
CA THR A 168 4.68 3.10 14.04
C THR A 168 4.49 2.24 12.79
N VAL A 169 4.12 2.82 11.64
CA VAL A 169 4.04 2.04 10.40
C VAL A 169 5.42 1.58 9.95
N LEU A 170 6.48 2.39 10.10
CA LEU A 170 7.84 1.98 9.76
C LEU A 170 8.33 0.83 10.65
N PHE A 171 7.96 0.82 11.93
CA PHE A 171 8.13 -0.33 12.81
C PHE A 171 7.43 -1.57 12.27
N LEU A 172 6.13 -1.48 11.95
CA LEU A 172 5.35 -2.61 11.44
C LEU A 172 5.93 -3.16 10.13
N LEU A 173 6.31 -2.29 9.19
CA LEU A 173 6.92 -2.70 7.93
C LEU A 173 8.30 -3.33 8.16
N SER A 174 9.10 -2.81 9.09
CA SER A 174 10.37 -3.41 9.50
C SER A 174 10.19 -4.79 10.15
N LEU A 175 9.10 -4.98 10.90
CA LEU A 175 8.73 -6.29 11.45
C LEU A 175 8.41 -7.30 10.34
N MET A 176 7.80 -6.88 9.24
CA MET A 176 7.56 -7.75 8.08
C MET A 176 8.87 -8.31 7.50
N LEU A 177 9.94 -7.51 7.46
CA LEU A 177 11.23 -7.90 6.87
C LEU A 177 11.80 -9.18 7.49
N ALA A 178 11.54 -9.43 8.78
CA ALA A 178 11.96 -10.65 9.46
C ALA A 178 11.26 -11.92 8.94
N PHE A 179 10.08 -11.79 8.33
CA PHE A 179 9.25 -12.91 7.87
C PHE A 179 9.27 -13.15 6.36
N LEU A 180 9.76 -12.19 5.55
CA LEU A 180 9.74 -12.27 4.08
C LEU A 180 10.39 -13.57 3.55
N GLY A 181 11.60 -13.88 4.00
CA GLY A 181 12.30 -15.11 3.57
C GLY A 181 11.62 -16.39 4.06
N ALA A 182 11.13 -16.39 5.30
CA ALA A 182 10.46 -17.54 5.91
C ALA A 182 9.08 -17.83 5.31
N ALA A 183 8.41 -16.83 4.72
CA ALA A 183 7.10 -16.98 4.10
C ALA A 183 7.11 -17.97 2.92
N ARG A 184 8.27 -18.25 2.31
CA ARG A 184 8.41 -19.28 1.27
C ARG A 184 7.93 -20.65 1.75
N THR A 185 8.26 -21.01 3.00
CA THR A 185 8.05 -22.38 3.52
C THR A 185 7.18 -22.44 4.77
N SER A 186 6.93 -21.32 5.46
CA SER A 186 6.21 -21.30 6.74
C SER A 186 4.87 -20.58 6.65
N TRP A 187 3.78 -21.29 6.97
CA TRP A 187 2.47 -20.68 7.18
C TRP A 187 2.43 -19.70 8.35
N GLY A 188 3.26 -19.91 9.37
CA GLY A 188 3.43 -18.97 10.47
C GLY A 188 3.89 -17.60 9.96
N ALA A 189 4.96 -17.58 9.16
CA ALA A 189 5.49 -16.36 8.57
C ALA A 189 4.49 -15.68 7.62
N ARG A 190 3.77 -16.46 6.80
CA ARG A 190 2.68 -15.96 5.95
C ARG A 190 1.56 -15.31 6.78
N THR A 191 1.20 -15.92 7.90
CA THR A 191 0.19 -15.37 8.83
C THR A 191 0.69 -14.07 9.46
N ALA A 192 1.96 -14.01 9.89
CA ALA A 192 2.54 -12.78 10.42
C ALA A 192 2.47 -11.64 9.40
N LEU A 193 2.92 -11.88 8.16
CA LEU A 193 2.87 -10.89 7.08
C LEU A 193 1.44 -10.39 6.80
N PHE A 194 0.46 -11.30 6.82
CA PHE A 194 -0.95 -10.96 6.64
C PHE A 194 -1.47 -10.07 7.78
N LEU A 195 -1.25 -10.45 9.04
CA LEU A 195 -1.70 -9.68 10.20
C LEU A 195 -1.04 -8.30 10.28
N ILE A 196 0.28 -8.25 10.08
CA ILE A 196 1.03 -6.99 10.07
C ILE A 196 0.55 -6.10 8.91
N GLY A 197 0.19 -6.68 7.75
CA GLY A 197 -0.35 -5.94 6.60
C GLY A 197 -1.67 -5.24 6.89
N ILE A 198 -2.56 -5.92 7.63
CA ILE A 198 -3.81 -5.32 8.12
C ILE A 198 -3.49 -4.15 9.05
N THR A 199 -2.65 -4.37 10.07
CA THR A 199 -2.29 -3.34 11.04
C THR A 199 -1.61 -2.14 10.40
N ALA A 200 -0.71 -2.36 9.43
CA ALA A 200 -0.03 -1.29 8.70
C ALA A 200 -1.01 -0.42 7.90
N ALA A 201 -2.05 -1.02 7.31
CA ALA A 201 -3.10 -0.29 6.61
C ALA A 201 -3.97 0.57 7.56
N PHE A 202 -4.25 0.12 8.78
CA PHE A 202 -4.92 0.93 9.81
C PHE A 202 -4.01 1.97 10.48
N THR A 203 -2.70 1.87 10.28
CA THR A 203 -1.74 2.83 10.85
C THR A 203 -1.48 3.97 9.88
N HIS A 204 -1.03 3.65 8.67
CA HIS A 204 -0.72 4.66 7.66
C HIS A 204 -0.87 4.08 6.24
N PRO A 205 -2.05 4.19 5.62
CA PRO A 205 -2.38 3.58 4.33
C PRO A 205 -1.38 3.91 3.20
N THR A 206 -0.95 5.17 3.11
CA THR A 206 -0.10 5.63 2.00
C THR A 206 1.29 5.00 2.05
N THR A 207 1.93 4.98 3.23
CA THR A 207 3.23 4.30 3.45
C THR A 207 3.10 2.79 3.24
N CYS A 208 1.99 2.20 3.67
CA CYS A 208 1.68 0.79 3.46
C CYS A 208 1.64 0.44 1.95
N VAL A 209 0.94 1.24 1.14
CA VAL A 209 0.88 1.05 -0.33
C VAL A 209 2.26 1.21 -0.98
N LEU A 210 3.05 2.21 -0.59
CA LEU A 210 4.41 2.42 -1.12
C LEU A 210 5.34 1.23 -0.82
N PHE A 211 5.18 0.60 0.34
CA PHE A 211 5.89 -0.63 0.66
C PHE A 211 5.40 -1.82 -0.19
N GLY A 212 4.10 -1.94 -0.43
CA GLY A 212 3.56 -2.94 -1.37
C GLY A 212 4.17 -2.80 -2.78
N VAL A 213 4.31 -1.57 -3.27
CA VAL A 213 5.00 -1.28 -4.55
C VAL A 213 6.47 -1.68 -4.50
N THR A 214 7.15 -1.45 -3.38
CA THR A 214 8.53 -1.90 -3.16
C THR A 214 8.64 -3.43 -3.30
N LEU A 215 7.73 -4.20 -2.69
CA LEU A 215 7.74 -5.66 -2.82
C LEU A 215 7.47 -6.14 -4.25
N LEU A 216 6.60 -5.44 -4.99
CA LEU A 216 6.39 -5.70 -6.41
C LEU A 216 7.65 -5.40 -7.24
N ALA A 217 8.40 -4.36 -6.89
CA ALA A 217 9.69 -4.05 -7.52
C ALA A 217 10.74 -5.16 -7.23
N VAL A 218 10.77 -5.71 -6.02
CA VAL A 218 11.59 -6.88 -5.67
C VAL A 218 11.24 -8.08 -6.54
N PHE A 219 9.95 -8.38 -6.72
CA PHE A 219 9.50 -9.44 -7.61
C PHE A 219 9.90 -9.17 -9.07
N GLY A 220 9.76 -7.93 -9.54
CA GLY A 220 10.23 -7.52 -10.87
C GLY A 220 11.73 -7.74 -11.03
N PHE A 221 12.53 -7.43 -10.01
CA PHE A 221 13.96 -7.67 -9.99
C PHE A 221 14.30 -9.17 -10.05
N HIS A 222 13.63 -10.01 -9.27
CA HIS A 222 13.81 -11.47 -9.35
C HIS A 222 13.35 -12.04 -10.69
N LEU A 223 12.28 -11.49 -11.27
CA LEU A 223 11.83 -11.87 -12.60
C LEU A 223 12.89 -11.52 -13.66
N VAL A 224 13.47 -10.32 -13.63
CA VAL A 224 14.52 -9.91 -14.58
C VAL A 224 15.80 -10.74 -14.38
N THR A 225 16.25 -10.93 -13.15
CA THR A 225 17.48 -11.67 -12.85
C THR A 225 17.35 -13.18 -13.11
N SER A 226 16.14 -13.74 -13.03
CA SER A 226 15.82 -15.11 -13.50
C SER A 226 15.62 -15.21 -15.02
N ARG A 227 15.90 -14.14 -15.77
CA ARG A 227 15.69 -14.05 -17.23
C ARG A 227 14.23 -14.28 -17.64
N PHE A 228 13.30 -13.71 -16.88
CA PHE A 228 11.85 -13.77 -17.09
C PHE A 228 11.23 -15.17 -16.91
N ARG A 229 11.86 -16.02 -16.09
CA ARG A 229 11.27 -17.30 -15.66
C ARG A 229 10.27 -17.04 -14.54
N ILE A 230 9.02 -16.76 -14.92
CA ILE A 230 7.97 -16.38 -13.96
C ILE A 230 7.76 -17.43 -12.86
N GLY A 231 7.94 -18.72 -13.14
CA GLY A 231 7.88 -19.77 -12.13
C GLY A 231 8.92 -19.64 -11.01
N GLU A 232 10.15 -19.24 -11.33
CA GLU A 232 11.21 -19.04 -10.33
C GLU A 232 10.88 -17.84 -9.43
N ALA A 233 10.42 -16.72 -10.03
CA ALA A 233 10.02 -15.54 -9.29
C ALA A 233 8.77 -15.78 -8.42
N LEU A 234 7.76 -16.48 -8.94
CA LEU A 234 6.54 -16.85 -8.19
C LEU A 234 6.85 -17.76 -7.01
N ARG A 235 7.75 -18.73 -7.19
CA ARG A 235 8.19 -19.61 -6.10
C ARG A 235 8.98 -18.85 -5.04
N SER A 236 9.75 -17.84 -5.46
CA SER A 236 10.55 -17.01 -4.56
C SER A 236 9.70 -16.05 -3.73
N ASP A 237 8.82 -15.28 -4.38
CA ASP A 237 8.21 -14.09 -3.75
C ASP A 237 6.68 -14.19 -3.67
N GLY A 238 6.06 -15.10 -4.44
CA GLY A 238 4.61 -15.26 -4.49
C GLY A 238 3.96 -15.45 -3.12
N PRO A 239 4.44 -16.38 -2.26
CA PRO A 239 3.87 -16.56 -0.93
C PRO A 239 3.89 -15.28 -0.07
N MET A 240 4.99 -14.53 -0.13
CA MET A 240 5.15 -13.26 0.58
C MET A 240 4.21 -12.19 0.02
N LEU A 241 4.21 -12.00 -1.30
CA LEU A 241 3.38 -11.00 -1.98
C LEU A 241 1.88 -11.23 -1.74
N ILE A 242 1.43 -12.49 -1.80
CA ILE A 242 0.03 -12.84 -1.57
C ILE A 242 -0.33 -12.54 -0.11
N SER A 243 0.49 -12.96 0.86
CA SER A 243 0.19 -12.72 2.28
C SER A 243 0.15 -11.24 2.62
N VAL A 244 1.16 -10.46 2.21
CA VAL A 244 1.19 -9.01 2.45
C VAL A 244 0.05 -8.32 1.70
N GLY A 245 -0.11 -8.61 0.41
CA GLY A 245 -1.14 -8.01 -0.43
C GLY A 245 -2.56 -8.26 0.08
N LEU A 246 -2.88 -9.48 0.49
CA LEU A 246 -4.19 -9.79 1.09
C LEU A 246 -4.38 -9.08 2.43
N GLY A 247 -3.35 -9.01 3.29
CA GLY A 247 -3.43 -8.30 4.56
C GLY A 247 -3.71 -6.81 4.35
N MET A 248 -2.97 -6.17 3.44
CA MET A 248 -3.17 -4.78 3.07
C MET A 248 -4.55 -4.55 2.45
N LEU A 249 -5.01 -5.42 1.54
CA LEU A 249 -6.33 -5.32 0.92
C LEU A 249 -7.47 -5.46 1.93
N VAL A 250 -7.34 -6.36 2.92
CA VAL A 250 -8.33 -6.49 4.01
C VAL A 250 -8.35 -5.24 4.86
N GLY A 251 -7.18 -4.73 5.26
CA GLY A 251 -7.08 -3.50 6.06
C GLY A 251 -7.64 -2.29 5.31
N LEU A 252 -7.27 -2.08 4.04
CA LEU A 252 -7.79 -0.99 3.21
C LEU A 252 -9.27 -1.17 2.87
N GLY A 253 -9.73 -2.42 2.67
CA GLY A 253 -11.13 -2.75 2.42
C GLY A 253 -12.05 -2.35 3.57
N SER A 254 -11.53 -2.32 4.81
CA SER A 254 -12.31 -1.91 5.98
C SER A 254 -12.73 -0.44 5.98
N TRP A 255 -11.92 0.43 5.35
CA TRP A 255 -12.25 1.85 5.16
C TRP A 255 -13.53 2.00 4.33
N VAL A 256 -13.74 1.07 3.40
CA VAL A 256 -14.90 1.02 2.50
C VAL A 256 -16.12 0.46 3.16
N VAL A 257 -15.94 -0.63 3.89
CA VAL A 257 -17.04 -1.32 4.57
C VAL A 257 -17.60 -0.46 5.70
N GLY A 258 -16.83 0.49 6.23
CA GLY A 258 -17.32 1.33 7.32
C GLY A 258 -17.38 0.54 8.63
N ILE A 259 -16.37 -0.29 8.94
CA ILE A 259 -16.45 -1.23 10.08
C ILE A 259 -16.67 -0.52 11.43
N TRP A 260 -16.30 0.76 11.54
CA TRP A 260 -16.49 1.61 12.72
C TRP A 260 -17.66 2.61 12.56
N GLY A 261 -18.45 2.54 11.50
CA GLY A 261 -19.63 3.39 11.26
C GLY A 261 -19.50 4.15 9.93
N PRO A 262 -18.83 5.32 9.91
CA PRO A 262 -18.58 6.05 8.67
C PRO A 262 -17.66 5.28 7.71
N SER A 263 -18.02 5.22 6.43
CA SER A 263 -17.07 4.87 5.36
C SER A 263 -16.15 6.06 5.07
N ALA A 264 -14.90 5.78 4.71
CA ALA A 264 -13.88 6.78 4.43
C ALA A 264 -13.12 6.44 3.15
N SER A 265 -12.85 7.44 2.32
CA SER A 265 -12.06 7.28 1.10
C SER A 265 -10.56 7.19 1.40
N LEU A 266 -9.78 6.56 0.52
CA LEU A 266 -8.32 6.61 0.60
C LEU A 266 -7.77 8.04 0.40
N LYS A 267 -8.56 8.95 -0.20
CA LYS A 267 -8.17 10.35 -0.40
C LYS A 267 -8.15 11.12 0.93
N GLU A 268 -9.03 10.80 1.87
CA GLU A 268 -8.99 11.36 3.24
C GLU A 268 -7.73 10.97 3.99
N ALA A 269 -7.11 9.82 3.65
CA ALA A 269 -5.81 9.47 4.18
C ALA A 269 -4.67 10.37 3.63
N ALA A 270 -4.93 11.23 2.65
CA ALA A 270 -3.93 12.05 1.97
C ALA A 270 -4.45 13.46 1.67
N LEU A 271 -4.71 14.24 2.72
CA LEU A 271 -5.01 15.67 2.58
C LEU A 271 -3.73 16.47 2.27
N PRO A 272 -3.57 17.05 1.07
CA PRO A 272 -2.46 17.95 0.77
C PRO A 272 -2.61 19.25 1.58
N PRO A 273 -1.62 19.62 2.40
CA PRO A 273 -1.56 21.00 2.88
C PRO A 273 -1.27 21.93 1.69
N PRO A 274 -1.72 23.20 1.74
CA PRO A 274 -1.58 24.15 0.64
C PRO A 274 -0.16 24.74 0.55
N TYR A 275 0.89 23.91 0.63
CA TYR A 275 2.28 24.37 0.60
C TYR A 275 2.82 24.51 -0.83
N THR A 276 3.70 25.49 -1.02
CA THR A 276 4.36 25.77 -2.30
C THR A 276 5.46 24.75 -2.60
N LYS A 277 5.89 24.68 -3.87
CA LYS A 277 7.06 23.87 -4.27
C LYS A 277 8.33 24.30 -3.52
N ALA A 278 8.51 25.61 -3.33
CA ALA A 278 9.67 26.17 -2.65
C ALA A 278 9.77 25.67 -1.20
N PHE A 279 8.66 25.73 -0.46
CA PHE A 279 8.56 25.18 0.90
C PHE A 279 8.96 23.70 0.96
N PHE A 280 8.51 22.90 -0.01
CA PHE A 280 8.87 21.48 -0.07
C PHE A 280 10.37 21.26 -0.29
N VAL A 281 10.98 21.98 -1.24
CA VAL A 281 12.41 21.84 -1.55
C VAL A 281 13.26 22.21 -0.34
N ASP A 282 12.92 23.31 0.33
CA ASP A 282 13.61 23.76 1.54
C ASP A 282 13.56 22.70 2.66
N ARG A 283 12.36 22.18 2.97
CA ARG A 283 12.21 21.12 3.97
C ARG A 283 12.90 19.82 3.60
N LEU A 284 12.91 19.46 2.32
CA LEU A 284 13.62 18.27 1.85
C LEU A 284 15.14 18.41 2.06
N LEU A 285 15.71 19.58 1.76
CA LEU A 285 17.13 19.85 1.97
C LEU A 285 17.49 19.79 3.46
N GLU A 286 16.64 20.35 4.34
CA GLU A 286 16.79 20.23 5.80
C GLU A 286 16.83 18.76 6.24
N TRP A 287 15.90 17.94 5.74
CA TRP A 287 15.84 16.51 6.08
C TRP A 287 17.06 15.75 5.61
N ILE A 288 17.49 15.97 4.37
CA ILE A 288 18.70 15.37 3.80
C ILE A 288 19.92 15.76 4.63
N GLY A 289 20.10 17.05 4.93
CA GLY A 289 21.19 17.56 5.75
C GLY A 289 21.22 16.92 7.13
N SER A 290 20.05 16.80 7.77
CA SER A 290 19.92 16.22 9.10
C SER A 290 20.39 14.75 9.20
N MET A 291 20.27 13.97 8.12
CA MET A 291 20.73 12.57 8.12
C MET A 291 22.24 12.43 7.97
N GLN A 292 22.97 13.53 7.76
CA GLN A 292 24.42 13.52 7.53
C GLN A 292 24.79 12.58 6.37
N PRO A 293 24.47 12.93 5.10
CA PRO A 293 24.63 12.04 3.95
C PRO A 293 26.09 11.59 3.77
N VAL A 294 27.04 12.41 4.21
CA VAL A 294 28.47 12.10 4.33
C VAL A 294 28.74 10.81 5.13
N ILE A 295 27.96 10.56 6.19
CA ILE A 295 28.06 9.34 7.01
C ILE A 295 27.18 8.24 6.43
N VAL A 296 25.92 8.55 6.11
CA VAL A 296 24.90 7.56 5.77
C VAL A 296 25.12 6.93 4.39
N VAL A 297 25.43 7.71 3.36
CA VAL A 297 25.55 7.21 1.97
C VAL A 297 26.69 6.19 1.81
N PRO A 298 27.89 6.38 2.39
CA PRO A 298 28.93 5.35 2.35
C PRO A 298 28.51 4.01 2.96
N PHE A 299 27.79 3.99 4.09
CA PHE A 299 27.29 2.75 4.65
C PHE A 299 26.24 2.08 3.75
N ILE A 300 25.34 2.86 3.15
CA ILE A 300 24.36 2.35 2.17
C ILE A 300 25.10 1.69 0.98
N ALA A 301 26.11 2.38 0.43
CA ALA A 301 26.90 1.85 -0.67
C ALA A 301 27.66 0.56 -0.27
N LEU A 302 28.22 0.51 0.94
CA LEU A 302 28.86 -0.69 1.49
C LEU A 302 27.87 -1.84 1.64
N ALA A 303 26.64 -1.58 2.10
CA ALA A 303 25.60 -2.60 2.22
C ALA A 303 25.28 -3.22 0.86
N ILE A 304 24.93 -2.38 -0.13
CA ILE A 304 24.60 -2.83 -1.49
C ILE A 304 25.79 -3.57 -2.12
N GLY A 305 26.99 -3.01 -2.04
CA GLY A 305 28.22 -3.62 -2.54
C GLY A 305 28.50 -4.97 -1.89
N SER A 306 28.37 -5.07 -0.57
CA SER A 306 28.58 -6.32 0.17
C SER A 306 27.59 -7.41 -0.24
N THR A 307 26.31 -7.06 -0.42
CA THR A 307 25.26 -7.99 -0.88
C THR A 307 25.58 -8.52 -2.28
N ILE A 308 25.96 -7.65 -3.22
CA ILE A 308 26.34 -8.05 -4.58
C ILE A 308 27.57 -8.97 -4.56
N LEU A 309 28.61 -8.60 -3.78
CA LEU A 309 29.84 -9.38 -3.67
C LEU A 309 29.58 -10.75 -3.05
N LEU A 310 28.75 -10.83 -2.00
CA LEU A 310 28.38 -12.09 -1.35
C LEU A 310 27.58 -12.99 -2.29
N ALA A 311 26.58 -12.44 -3.00
CA ALA A 311 25.81 -13.19 -3.99
C ALA A 311 26.72 -13.74 -5.11
N ARG A 312 27.64 -12.92 -5.64
CA ARG A 312 28.61 -13.35 -6.66
C ARG A 312 29.56 -14.43 -6.14
N ARG A 313 30.12 -14.26 -4.94
CA ARG A 313 31.06 -15.23 -4.33
C ARG A 313 30.40 -16.57 -4.04
N ARG A 314 29.16 -16.55 -3.52
CA ARG A 314 28.41 -17.78 -3.18
C ARG A 314 27.75 -18.43 -4.39
N ARG A 315 27.68 -17.74 -5.53
CA ARG A 315 26.92 -18.16 -6.73
C ARG A 315 25.46 -18.51 -6.39
N MET A 316 24.90 -17.79 -5.42
CA MET A 316 23.51 -17.93 -4.99
C MET A 316 22.84 -16.56 -5.06
N PRO A 317 21.51 -16.50 -5.29
CA PRO A 317 20.76 -15.25 -5.18
C PRO A 317 20.99 -14.58 -3.83
N ALA A 318 20.97 -13.26 -3.81
CA ALA A 318 21.00 -12.49 -2.58
C ALA A 318 19.79 -12.83 -1.71
N ASP A 319 19.94 -12.66 -0.39
CA ASP A 319 18.86 -12.93 0.55
C ASP A 319 17.70 -11.95 0.33
N THR A 320 16.47 -12.39 0.56
CA THR A 320 15.27 -11.58 0.32
C THR A 320 15.30 -10.30 1.16
N PHE A 321 15.81 -10.38 2.39
CA PHE A 321 16.00 -9.22 3.26
C PHE A 321 16.92 -8.17 2.62
N ASP A 322 18.12 -8.57 2.18
CA ASP A 322 19.10 -7.66 1.59
C ASP A 322 18.57 -6.98 0.33
N VAL A 323 17.91 -7.75 -0.55
CA VAL A 323 17.31 -7.25 -1.79
C VAL A 323 16.18 -6.28 -1.47
N THR A 324 15.30 -6.64 -0.53
CA THR A 324 14.16 -5.79 -0.14
C THR A 324 14.65 -4.50 0.51
N ALA A 325 15.64 -4.55 1.40
CA ALA A 325 16.22 -3.35 2.02
C ALA A 325 16.79 -2.38 0.97
N GLY A 326 17.45 -2.90 -0.08
CA GLY A 326 17.94 -2.09 -1.19
C GLY A 326 16.82 -1.47 -2.02
N TRP A 327 15.83 -2.27 -2.42
CA TRP A 327 14.67 -1.81 -3.18
C TRP A 327 13.74 -0.90 -2.37
N TRP A 328 13.80 -0.92 -1.04
CA TRP A 328 13.02 -0.02 -0.19
C TRP A 328 13.53 1.43 -0.22
N LEU A 329 14.60 1.73 -0.97
CA LEU A 329 14.93 3.09 -1.41
C LEU A 329 14.04 3.58 -2.57
N PHE A 330 13.29 2.70 -3.23
CA PHE A 330 12.43 3.04 -4.38
C PHE A 330 11.47 4.21 -4.12
N PRO A 331 10.82 4.34 -2.94
CA PRO A 331 10.02 5.53 -2.64
C PRO A 331 10.79 6.84 -2.81
N LEU A 332 12.10 6.87 -2.49
CA LEU A 332 12.93 8.07 -2.63
C LEU A 332 13.13 8.50 -4.08
N MET A 333 13.00 7.60 -5.07
CA MET A 333 13.06 7.98 -6.48
C MET A 333 11.95 8.96 -6.87
N GLY A 334 10.81 8.87 -6.20
CA GLY A 334 9.70 9.77 -6.46
C GLY A 334 10.02 11.23 -6.10
N ILE A 335 11.02 11.50 -5.26
CA ILE A 335 11.53 12.86 -5.01
C ILE A 335 11.97 13.52 -6.33
N GLY A 336 12.58 12.73 -7.24
CA GLY A 336 12.99 13.18 -8.55
C GLY A 336 11.84 13.72 -9.41
N SER A 337 10.62 13.22 -9.22
CA SER A 337 9.44 13.74 -9.95
C SER A 337 9.10 15.19 -9.59
N VAL A 338 9.40 15.60 -8.34
CA VAL A 338 9.19 16.97 -7.86
C VAL A 338 10.31 17.90 -8.33
N VAL A 339 11.56 17.41 -8.29
CA VAL A 339 12.74 18.15 -8.75
C VAL A 339 12.67 18.41 -10.26
N LEU A 340 12.29 17.40 -11.05
CA LEU A 340 12.18 17.47 -12.52
C LEU A 340 10.95 18.26 -13.01
N GLY A 341 10.19 18.90 -12.12
CA GLY A 341 9.19 19.86 -12.51
C GLY A 341 7.95 19.26 -13.18
N ALA A 342 7.53 18.05 -12.78
CA ALA A 342 6.18 17.60 -13.11
C ALA A 342 5.18 18.55 -12.43
N SER A 343 4.80 19.61 -13.16
CA SER A 343 3.86 20.64 -12.73
C SER A 343 2.52 19.97 -12.43
N ALA A 344 2.31 19.67 -11.17
CA ALA A 344 1.01 19.32 -10.65
C ALA A 344 0.39 20.56 -10.03
N GLN A 345 0.32 21.62 -10.84
CA GLN A 345 -0.53 22.77 -10.63
C GLN A 345 -1.96 22.30 -10.95
N VAL A 346 -2.80 22.24 -9.93
CA VAL A 346 -4.23 21.88 -10.06
C VAL A 346 -5.00 23.00 -10.76
N SER A 347 -4.48 24.22 -10.73
CA SER A 347 -4.96 25.37 -11.48
C SER A 347 -3.74 26.09 -12.04
N GLY A 348 -3.81 26.72 -13.22
CA GLY A 348 -2.69 27.46 -13.85
C GLY A 348 -2.15 28.67 -13.05
N ASP A 349 -2.44 28.75 -11.75
CA ASP A 349 -1.91 29.69 -10.77
C ASP A 349 -0.49 29.25 -10.31
N PRO A 350 0.54 30.11 -10.43
CA PRO A 350 1.87 29.91 -9.84
C PRO A 350 1.86 29.54 -8.34
N ASN A 351 0.81 29.91 -7.62
CA ASN A 351 0.61 29.68 -6.19
C ASN A 351 -0.34 28.51 -5.87
N SER A 352 -0.78 27.75 -6.89
CA SER A 352 -1.61 26.55 -6.67
C SER A 352 -0.82 25.47 -5.93
N PRO A 353 -1.41 24.77 -4.95
CA PRO A 353 -0.73 23.71 -4.21
C PRO A 353 -0.26 22.59 -5.13
N VAL A 354 1.01 22.22 -4.99
CA VAL A 354 1.63 21.12 -5.75
C VAL A 354 1.25 19.79 -5.08
N VAL A 355 0.92 18.79 -5.91
CA VAL A 355 0.58 17.43 -5.46
C VAL A 355 1.47 16.96 -4.30
N PRO A 356 0.86 16.47 -3.19
CA PRO A 356 1.54 16.31 -1.92
C PRO A 356 2.49 15.12 -1.96
N TYR A 357 3.75 15.39 -2.27
CA TYR A 357 4.83 14.39 -2.26
C TYR A 357 5.80 14.60 -1.07
N TYR A 358 5.42 15.37 -0.04
CA TYR A 358 6.18 15.64 1.20
C TYR A 358 6.57 14.39 2.03
N ARG A 359 6.15 13.18 1.62
CA ARG A 359 6.14 11.98 2.47
C ARG A 359 7.09 10.85 2.06
N PHE A 360 8.01 11.01 1.11
CA PHE A 360 8.84 9.87 0.66
C PHE A 360 9.97 9.55 1.60
N MET A 361 10.59 10.59 2.15
CA MET A 361 11.67 10.44 3.11
C MET A 361 11.22 9.74 4.39
N ASN A 362 10.02 10.04 4.89
CA ASN A 362 9.46 9.42 6.09
C ASN A 362 8.56 8.20 5.81
N ALA A 363 8.44 7.75 4.56
CA ALA A 363 7.74 6.52 4.16
C ALA A 363 8.66 5.31 3.95
N THR A 364 9.95 5.43 4.26
CA THR A 364 10.89 4.32 4.16
C THR A 364 11.84 4.25 5.35
N ALA A 365 12.08 3.05 5.87
CA ALA A 365 13.16 2.76 6.82
C ALA A 365 14.37 2.11 6.15
N ALA A 366 14.46 2.18 4.82
CA ALA A 366 15.61 1.66 4.07
C ALA A 366 16.96 2.24 4.53
N PRO A 367 17.10 3.55 4.85
CA PRO A 367 18.34 4.07 5.40
C PRO A 367 18.76 3.35 6.70
N MET A 368 17.81 3.04 7.59
CA MET A 368 18.09 2.32 8.85
C MET A 368 18.64 0.91 8.57
N ALA A 369 17.94 0.16 7.72
CA ALA A 369 18.35 -1.20 7.35
C ALA A 369 19.69 -1.22 6.59
N LEU A 370 19.88 -0.33 5.62
CA LEU A 370 21.09 -0.32 4.80
C LEU A 370 22.30 0.22 5.56
N VAL A 371 22.15 1.23 6.41
CA VAL A 371 23.25 1.70 7.26
C VAL A 371 23.68 0.62 8.25
N GLY A 372 22.73 -0.07 8.90
CA GLY A 372 23.03 -1.20 9.77
C GLY A 372 23.74 -2.35 9.04
N LEU A 373 23.29 -2.70 7.82
CA LEU A 373 23.95 -3.71 6.98
C LEU A 373 25.36 -3.27 6.55
N GLY A 374 25.56 -1.99 6.25
CA GLY A 374 26.85 -1.42 5.87
C GLY A 374 27.84 -1.44 7.03
N ALA A 375 27.39 -1.06 8.23
CA ALA A 375 28.16 -1.13 9.46
C ALA A 375 28.57 -2.57 9.78
N PHE A 376 27.62 -3.53 9.64
CA PHE A 376 27.94 -4.95 9.74
C PHE A 376 28.97 -5.39 8.71
N ALA A 377 28.79 -5.01 7.43
CA ALA A 377 29.68 -5.39 6.34
C ALA A 377 31.12 -4.90 6.57
N LEU A 378 31.30 -3.71 7.13
CA LEU A 378 32.60 -3.14 7.48
C LEU A 378 33.30 -3.96 8.58
N ILE A 379 32.59 -4.29 9.67
CA ILE A 379 33.14 -5.12 10.75
C ILE A 379 33.43 -6.54 10.25
N TRP A 380 32.52 -7.11 9.46
CA TRP A 380 32.67 -8.44 8.86
C TRP A 380 33.85 -8.51 7.88
N TRP A 381 34.08 -7.45 7.10
CA TRP A 381 35.26 -7.31 6.24
C TRP A 381 36.55 -7.35 7.06
N GLY A 382 36.64 -6.56 8.13
CA GLY A 382 37.80 -6.57 9.03
C GLY A 382 38.06 -7.93 9.69
N ARG A 383 37.00 -8.71 9.96
CA ARG A 383 37.10 -10.08 10.50
C ARG A 383 37.59 -11.11 9.49
N THR A 384 37.23 -10.95 8.22
CA THR A 384 37.42 -12.00 7.20
C THR A 384 38.67 -11.82 6.36
N GLN A 385 39.14 -10.59 6.15
CA GLN A 385 40.37 -10.34 5.41
C GLN A 385 41.61 -10.66 6.26
N GLY A 386 42.52 -11.48 5.73
CA GLY A 386 43.83 -11.78 6.37
C GLY A 386 45.02 -11.15 5.66
N ASP A 387 44.87 -10.84 4.38
CA ASP A 387 45.93 -10.28 3.55
C ASP A 387 46.18 -8.80 3.89
N ARG A 388 47.45 -8.49 4.20
CA ARG A 388 47.92 -7.15 4.54
C ARG A 388 47.64 -6.15 3.42
N ARG A 389 47.82 -6.53 2.14
CA ARG A 389 47.58 -5.61 1.02
C ARG A 389 46.09 -5.27 0.89
N SER A 390 45.23 -6.25 1.06
CA SER A 390 43.77 -6.08 1.02
C SER A 390 43.27 -5.19 2.17
N LEU A 391 43.79 -5.38 3.39
CA LEU A 391 43.45 -4.53 4.53
C LEU A 391 43.95 -3.09 4.35
N LEU A 392 45.20 -2.90 3.90
CA LEU A 392 45.77 -1.57 3.63
C LEU A 392 44.97 -0.82 2.56
N ARG A 393 44.62 -1.48 1.44
CA ARG A 393 43.77 -0.88 0.40
C ARG A 393 42.39 -0.50 0.93
N GLY A 394 41.78 -1.33 1.78
CA GLY A 394 40.49 -1.03 2.37
C GLY A 394 40.52 0.19 3.28
N PHE A 395 41.48 0.29 4.20
CA PHE A 395 41.63 1.47 5.06
C PHE A 395 42.04 2.72 4.27
N ALA A 396 42.87 2.59 3.23
CA ALA A 396 43.22 3.70 2.34
C ALA A 396 41.99 4.18 1.55
N LEU A 397 41.13 3.28 1.09
CA LEU A 397 39.86 3.64 0.44
C LEU A 397 38.93 4.36 1.42
N ILE A 398 38.82 3.88 2.66
CA ILE A 398 38.02 4.54 3.70
C ILE A 398 38.56 5.96 3.96
N LEU A 399 39.88 6.13 4.10
CA LEU A 399 40.50 7.45 4.23
C LEU A 399 40.22 8.35 3.02
N GLY A 400 40.27 7.81 1.81
CA GLY A 400 39.91 8.53 0.59
C GLY A 400 38.45 8.99 0.59
N VAL A 401 37.52 8.11 1.00
CA VAL A 401 36.09 8.47 1.12
C VAL A 401 35.88 9.54 2.18
N VAL A 402 36.52 9.42 3.36
CA VAL A 402 36.45 10.42 4.42
C VAL A 402 37.04 11.76 3.96
N ALA A 403 38.15 11.76 3.23
CA ALA A 403 38.78 12.96 2.69
C ALA A 403 37.89 13.64 1.64
N VAL A 404 37.31 12.87 0.70
CA VAL A 404 36.38 13.41 -0.29
C VAL A 404 35.14 13.97 0.39
N ALA A 405 34.58 13.25 1.36
CA ALA A 405 33.46 13.73 2.15
C ALA A 405 33.78 15.04 2.89
N TRP A 406 34.98 15.16 3.45
CA TRP A 406 35.44 16.39 4.10
C TRP A 406 35.56 17.56 3.12
N VAL A 407 36.13 17.32 1.93
CA VAL A 407 36.21 18.33 0.88
C VAL A 407 34.82 18.74 0.42
N VAL A 408 33.88 17.80 0.23
CA VAL A 408 32.50 18.10 -0.18
C VAL A 408 31.76 18.91 0.89
N ASP A 409 31.91 18.57 2.17
CA ASP A 409 31.31 19.32 3.27
C ASP A 409 31.89 20.74 3.38
N ALA A 410 33.22 20.86 3.33
CA ALA A 410 33.94 22.13 3.36
C ALA A 410 33.67 23.03 2.14
N THR A 411 33.24 22.46 1.01
CA THR A 411 32.89 23.19 -0.22
C THR A 411 31.38 23.37 -0.41
N SER A 412 30.55 22.85 0.50
CA SER A 412 29.09 23.00 0.41
C SER A 412 28.68 24.46 0.60
N LEU A 413 27.93 25.00 -0.37
CA LEU A 413 27.74 26.44 -0.61
C LEU A 413 26.74 27.15 0.32
N THR A 414 26.25 26.54 1.41
CA THR A 414 25.27 27.23 2.29
C THR A 414 25.61 27.22 3.77
N HIS A 415 25.95 26.11 4.44
CA HIS A 415 26.56 26.14 5.78
C HIS A 415 27.27 24.80 6.08
N PRO A 416 28.51 24.78 6.62
CA PRO A 416 29.12 23.54 7.08
C PRO A 416 28.36 23.01 8.31
N HIS A 417 27.74 21.82 8.18
CA HIS A 417 26.87 21.23 9.21
C HIS A 417 27.55 20.11 10.02
N ILE A 418 28.83 19.82 9.77
CA ILE A 418 29.56 18.75 10.46
C ILE A 418 30.58 19.38 11.42
N SER A 419 30.51 19.00 12.69
CA SER A 419 31.50 19.46 13.65
C SER A 419 32.90 18.92 13.26
N PRO A 420 33.98 19.74 13.36
CA PRO A 420 35.36 19.28 13.09
C PRO A 420 35.76 18.03 13.90
N VAL A 421 35.10 17.83 15.04
CA VAL A 421 35.31 16.70 15.95
C VAL A 421 34.84 15.39 15.32
N GLY A 422 33.68 15.39 14.63
CA GLY A 422 33.15 14.19 13.95
C GLY A 422 34.08 13.67 12.85
N PHE A 423 34.60 14.58 12.02
CA PHE A 423 35.62 14.26 11.01
C PHE A 423 36.94 13.81 11.64
N GLY A 424 37.38 14.48 12.71
CA GLY A 424 38.60 14.14 13.43
C GLY A 424 38.60 12.70 13.93
N VAL A 425 37.52 12.26 14.59
CA VAL A 425 37.42 10.89 15.14
C VAL A 425 37.44 9.84 14.02
N LEU A 426 36.72 10.07 12.93
CA LEU A 426 36.68 9.19 11.76
C LEU A 426 38.05 9.07 11.07
N ALA A 427 38.69 10.20 10.81
CA ALA A 427 40.01 10.25 10.19
C ALA A 427 41.06 9.58 11.09
N ILE A 428 41.07 9.87 12.39
CA ILE A 428 41.99 9.26 13.36
C ILE A 428 41.80 7.75 13.41
N ALA A 429 40.57 7.24 13.53
CA ALA A 429 40.34 5.80 13.59
C ALA A 429 40.79 5.09 12.30
N ALA A 430 40.57 5.69 11.13
CA ALA A 430 41.02 5.14 9.86
C ALA A 430 42.56 5.22 9.69
N VAL A 431 43.21 6.30 10.10
CA VAL A 431 44.67 6.46 10.09
C VAL A 431 45.34 5.48 11.06
N VAL A 432 44.84 5.39 12.29
CA VAL A 432 45.34 4.46 13.31
C VAL A 432 45.14 3.00 12.85
N GLY A 433 43.99 2.69 12.24
CA GLY A 433 43.74 1.38 11.63
C GLY A 433 44.74 1.06 10.51
N LEU A 434 44.95 2.00 9.59
CA LEU A 434 45.91 1.85 8.49
C LEU A 434 47.35 1.65 9.01
N ALA A 435 47.80 2.51 9.94
CA ALA A 435 49.13 2.45 10.55
C ALA A 435 49.33 1.18 11.37
N GLY A 436 48.33 0.76 12.15
CA GLY A 436 48.36 -0.46 12.95
C GLY A 436 48.39 -1.74 12.09
N VAL A 437 47.61 -1.79 11.00
CA VAL A 437 47.68 -2.91 10.04
C VAL A 437 49.02 -2.91 9.30
N ALA A 438 49.57 -1.74 9.00
CA ALA A 438 50.88 -1.62 8.39
C ALA A 438 52.00 -2.13 9.31
N SER A 439 51.93 -1.90 10.62
CA SER A 439 52.98 -2.27 11.58
C SER A 439 52.87 -3.70 12.11
N ALA A 440 51.67 -4.32 12.08
CA ALA A 440 51.45 -5.64 12.63
C ALA A 440 52.07 -6.79 11.80
N ARG A 441 52.94 -7.57 12.47
CA ARG A 441 53.71 -8.67 11.87
C ARG A 441 52.89 -9.95 11.66
N ASP A 442 52.02 -10.30 12.60
CA ASP A 442 51.17 -11.51 12.52
C ASP A 442 49.74 -11.21 12.01
N GLU A 443 49.13 -12.19 11.34
CA GLU A 443 47.77 -12.11 10.78
C GLU A 443 46.70 -11.95 11.86
N ARG A 444 46.84 -12.63 13.01
CA ARG A 444 45.89 -12.50 14.12
C ARG A 444 45.86 -11.07 14.63
N THR A 445 47.03 -10.45 14.83
CA THR A 445 47.14 -9.06 15.28
C THR A 445 46.61 -8.09 14.22
N ARG A 446 46.92 -8.30 12.93
CA ARG A 446 46.36 -7.48 11.83
C ARG A 446 44.83 -7.52 11.82
N ARG A 447 44.23 -8.71 11.95
CA ARG A 447 42.77 -8.86 12.02
C ARG A 447 42.19 -8.20 13.27
N ALA A 448 42.82 -8.36 14.43
CA ALA A 448 42.37 -7.72 15.66
C ALA A 448 42.36 -6.18 15.51
N ILE A 449 43.43 -5.60 14.95
CA ILE A 449 43.52 -4.16 14.67
C ILE A 449 42.46 -3.74 13.64
N ALA A 450 42.29 -4.50 12.55
CA ALA A 450 41.31 -4.18 11.53
C ALA A 450 39.87 -4.19 12.08
N VAL A 451 39.53 -5.17 12.91
CA VAL A 451 38.22 -5.24 13.58
C VAL A 451 38.06 -4.10 14.59
N ALA A 452 39.09 -3.79 15.37
CA ALA A 452 39.05 -2.68 16.33
C ALA A 452 38.84 -1.34 15.63
N ALA A 453 39.59 -1.07 14.56
CA ALA A 453 39.45 0.16 13.76
C ALA A 453 38.09 0.22 13.04
N ALA A 454 37.63 -0.87 12.43
CA ALA A 454 36.30 -0.94 11.83
C ALA A 454 35.18 -0.69 12.85
N SER A 455 35.29 -1.27 14.05
CA SER A 455 34.33 -1.07 15.13
C SER A 455 34.36 0.36 15.66
N ALA A 456 35.56 0.95 15.82
CA ALA A 456 35.72 2.35 16.20
C ALA A 456 35.14 3.31 15.16
N LEU A 457 35.29 3.02 13.86
CA LEU A 457 34.66 3.79 12.79
C LEU A 457 33.13 3.71 12.85
N VAL A 458 32.56 2.52 13.06
CA VAL A 458 31.10 2.34 13.20
C VAL A 458 30.59 3.07 14.44
N LEU A 459 31.22 2.86 15.59
CA LEU A 459 30.81 3.48 16.86
C LEU A 459 31.01 5.01 16.83
N GLY A 460 32.09 5.51 16.24
CA GLY A 460 32.32 6.94 16.08
C GLY A 460 31.31 7.59 15.15
N SER A 461 31.00 6.97 14.01
CA SER A 461 30.06 7.52 13.01
C SER A 461 28.61 7.50 13.50
N LEU A 462 28.14 6.33 13.94
CA LEU A 462 26.75 6.17 14.39
C LEU A 462 26.55 6.74 15.78
N GLY A 463 27.58 6.71 16.63
CA GLY A 463 27.58 7.39 17.93
C GLY A 463 27.53 8.90 17.77
N PHE A 464 28.22 9.49 16.78
CA PHE A 464 28.06 10.91 16.46
C PHE A 464 26.62 11.24 16.05
N LEU A 465 26.04 10.49 15.11
CA LEU A 465 24.64 10.65 14.71
C LEU A 465 23.67 10.55 15.90
N LEU A 466 23.93 9.60 16.79
CA LEU A 466 23.15 9.39 18.01
C LEU A 466 23.28 10.59 18.96
N ILE A 467 24.51 11.02 19.28
CA ILE A 467 24.78 12.13 20.21
C ILE A 467 24.24 13.44 19.65
N ASP A 468 24.54 13.76 18.39
CA ASP A 468 24.04 14.95 17.71
C ASP A 468 22.50 14.99 17.67
N GLY A 469 21.89 13.83 17.39
CA GLY A 469 20.45 13.63 17.51
C GLY A 469 19.94 13.94 18.92
N VAL A 470 20.56 13.35 19.95
CA VAL A 470 20.15 13.55 21.36
C VAL A 470 20.33 14.99 21.84
N GLU A 471 21.41 15.67 21.43
CA GLU A 471 21.75 17.00 21.92
C GLU A 471 20.96 18.10 21.22
N HIS A 472 20.80 18.02 19.89
CA HIS A 472 20.25 19.12 19.09
C HIS A 472 18.81 18.91 18.63
N ARG A 473 18.31 17.66 18.59
CA ARG A 473 17.01 17.32 17.95
C ARG A 473 16.06 16.55 18.86
N TRP A 474 16.60 15.76 19.77
CA TRP A 474 15.85 15.11 20.84
C TRP A 474 15.52 16.12 21.94
N VAL A 475 14.64 15.72 22.86
CA VAL A 475 14.04 16.54 23.93
C VAL A 475 14.98 17.65 24.42
N SER A 476 14.63 18.91 24.14
CA SER A 476 15.33 20.10 24.67
C SER A 476 14.35 20.93 25.52
N ALA A 477 14.88 21.73 26.45
CA ALA A 477 14.07 22.64 27.25
C ALA A 477 13.35 23.70 26.38
N ALA A 478 13.88 24.00 25.19
CA ALA A 478 13.28 24.93 24.23
C ALA A 478 12.12 24.31 23.41
N ASN A 479 12.00 22.98 23.37
CA ASN A 479 11.00 22.26 22.58
C ASN A 479 9.93 21.60 23.47
N GLN A 480 9.41 22.35 24.44
CA GLN A 480 8.36 21.89 25.36
C GLN A 480 6.99 22.33 24.87
N TYR A 481 6.28 21.42 24.19
CA TYR A 481 4.96 21.73 23.65
C TYR A 481 3.93 20.62 23.94
N PRO A 482 2.80 20.93 24.61
CA PRO A 482 2.49 22.21 25.27
C PRO A 482 3.37 22.47 26.51
N ASN A 483 3.68 23.73 26.78
CA ASN A 483 4.37 24.14 28.01
C ASN A 483 3.48 23.91 29.26
N GLU A 484 4.02 24.15 30.46
CA GLU A 484 3.31 23.87 31.72
C GLU A 484 2.07 24.75 31.90
N SER A 485 2.16 26.04 31.58
CA SER A 485 1.02 26.98 31.65
C SER A 485 -0.12 26.58 30.72
N VAL A 486 0.20 26.19 29.49
CA VAL A 486 -0.79 25.69 28.52
C VAL A 486 -1.41 24.40 29.02
N ARG A 487 -0.65 23.46 29.59
CA ARG A 487 -1.23 22.22 30.17
C ARG A 487 -2.18 22.53 31.32
N GLY A 488 -1.84 23.47 32.19
CA GLY A 488 -2.76 23.97 33.23
C GLY A 488 -4.02 24.61 32.65
N SER A 489 -3.85 25.44 31.61
CA SER A 489 -4.96 26.09 30.90
C SER A 489 -5.89 25.07 30.22
N LEU A 490 -5.34 24.03 29.60
CA LEU A 490 -6.11 22.95 28.98
C LEU A 490 -6.87 22.10 30.01
N ALA A 491 -6.32 21.92 31.21
CA ALA A 491 -7.02 21.24 32.31
C ALA A 491 -8.22 22.06 32.81
N ALA A 492 -8.11 23.39 32.86
CA ALA A 492 -9.24 24.28 33.11
C ALA A 492 -10.29 24.23 31.99
N VAL A 493 -9.84 24.19 30.72
CA VAL A 493 -10.72 24.06 29.56
C VAL A 493 -11.56 22.79 29.65
N ASP A 494 -11.02 21.64 30.12
CA ASP A 494 -11.79 20.41 30.28
C ASP A 494 -12.97 20.59 31.24
N VAL A 495 -12.73 21.20 32.41
CA VAL A 495 -13.77 21.48 33.42
C VAL A 495 -14.88 22.35 32.83
N VAL A 496 -14.50 23.43 32.16
CA VAL A 496 -15.45 24.38 31.57
C VAL A 496 -16.20 23.76 30.39
N ALA A 497 -15.53 23.00 29.53
CA ALA A 497 -16.15 22.32 28.39
C ALA A 497 -17.20 21.29 28.84
N ARG A 498 -16.93 20.54 29.91
CA ARG A 498 -17.92 19.62 30.52
C ARG A 498 -19.15 20.36 31.02
N ALA A 499 -18.96 21.52 31.66
CA ALA A 499 -20.05 22.35 32.16
C ALA A 499 -20.84 23.03 31.03
N ALA A 500 -20.16 23.43 29.96
CA ALA A 500 -20.78 24.02 28.77
C ALA A 500 -21.72 23.02 28.09
N GLY A 501 -21.37 21.72 28.04
CA GLY A 501 -22.22 20.68 27.46
C GLY A 501 -22.27 20.72 25.93
N ALA A 502 -23.42 20.40 25.34
CA ALA A 502 -23.57 20.22 23.88
C ALA A 502 -23.81 21.54 23.11
N ARG A 503 -22.93 22.54 23.30
CA ARG A 503 -22.95 23.84 22.63
C ARG A 503 -21.59 24.13 22.00
N PRO A 504 -21.51 25.01 20.98
CA PRO A 504 -20.26 25.21 20.25
C PRO A 504 -19.14 25.68 21.18
N LEU A 505 -17.98 25.04 21.06
CA LEU A 505 -16.76 25.37 21.81
C LEU A 505 -15.80 26.05 20.85
N VAL A 506 -15.71 27.37 20.90
CA VAL A 506 -14.99 28.17 19.91
C VAL A 506 -13.61 28.53 20.46
N LEU A 507 -12.55 28.14 19.77
CA LEU A 507 -11.20 28.65 20.03
C LEU A 507 -10.93 29.83 19.10
N ILE A 508 -10.52 30.97 19.65
CA ILE A 508 -10.00 32.08 18.85
C ILE A 508 -8.48 31.94 18.72
N VAL A 509 -8.00 31.83 17.48
CA VAL A 509 -6.57 31.85 17.13
C VAL A 509 -6.30 33.12 16.34
N ASN A 510 -5.28 33.86 16.75
CA ASN A 510 -4.90 35.10 16.08
C ASN A 510 -3.38 35.29 16.09
N ASP A 511 -2.68 34.36 15.43
CA ASP A 511 -1.22 34.32 15.40
C ASP A 511 -0.69 34.10 13.97
N GLY A 512 0.23 34.98 13.55
CA GLY A 512 0.69 35.18 12.16
C GLY A 512 -0.39 35.57 11.12
N ASP A 513 -0.23 36.68 10.38
CA ASP A 513 -1.09 37.06 9.25
C ASP A 513 -0.35 37.30 7.92
N THR A 514 0.91 36.85 7.83
CA THR A 514 1.82 37.02 6.68
C THR A 514 2.18 35.69 6.03
N ASP A 515 2.48 35.71 4.73
CA ASP A 515 3.14 34.58 4.05
C ASP A 515 4.66 34.61 4.29
N ASP A 516 5.29 33.44 4.39
CA ASP A 516 6.75 33.33 4.52
C ASP A 516 7.45 34.01 3.32
N PRO A 517 8.36 34.99 3.54
CA PRO A 517 8.95 35.76 2.45
C PRO A 517 9.80 34.95 1.46
N ALA A 518 10.37 33.82 1.90
CA ALA A 518 11.27 33.00 1.10
C ALA A 518 10.54 31.91 0.31
N THR A 519 9.44 31.39 0.87
CA THR A 519 8.70 30.25 0.31
C THR A 519 7.30 30.60 -0.15
N HIS A 520 6.80 31.81 0.16
CA HIS A 520 5.42 32.27 -0.04
C HIS A 520 4.37 31.32 0.55
N ALA A 521 4.75 30.54 1.56
CA ALA A 521 3.85 29.61 2.22
C ALA A 521 3.06 30.34 3.30
N ASN A 522 1.75 30.06 3.37
CA ASN A 522 0.91 30.53 4.46
C ASN A 522 1.24 29.76 5.75
N THR A 523 1.95 30.40 6.68
CA THR A 523 2.27 29.83 7.99
C THR A 523 1.11 29.85 8.96
N ALA A 524 0.16 30.79 8.81
CA ALA A 524 -1.01 30.93 9.67
C ALA A 524 -1.91 29.67 9.63
N TYR A 525 -2.05 29.06 8.45
CA TYR A 525 -2.77 27.78 8.32
C TYR A 525 -2.12 26.66 9.15
N GLY A 526 -0.79 26.59 9.19
CA GLY A 526 -0.05 25.60 9.97
C GLY A 526 -0.20 25.81 11.48
N TRP A 527 -0.14 27.06 11.93
CA TRP A 527 -0.30 27.42 13.34
C TRP A 527 -1.74 27.25 13.82
N ALA A 528 -2.73 27.69 13.04
CA ALA A 528 -4.14 27.46 13.32
C ALA A 528 -4.43 25.97 13.54
N LYS A 529 -3.96 25.11 12.63
CA LYS A 529 -4.06 23.66 12.78
C LYS A 529 -3.42 23.17 14.09
N THR A 530 -2.19 23.60 14.36
CA THR A 530 -1.42 23.14 15.52
C THR A 530 -2.10 23.53 16.83
N TYR A 531 -2.53 24.80 16.95
CA TYR A 531 -3.22 25.30 18.14
C TYR A 531 -4.59 24.64 18.33
N THR A 532 -5.36 24.41 17.26
CA THR A 532 -6.63 23.66 17.36
C THR A 532 -6.42 22.24 17.86
N ASN A 533 -5.42 21.51 17.34
CA ASN A 533 -5.13 20.16 17.81
C ASN A 533 -4.81 20.15 19.32
N VAL A 534 -4.01 21.12 19.78
CA VAL A 534 -3.59 21.22 21.19
C VAL A 534 -4.76 21.62 22.08
N PHE A 535 -5.58 22.57 21.65
CA PHE A 535 -6.80 22.93 22.37
C PHE A 535 -7.72 21.71 22.55
N ARG A 536 -7.86 20.87 21.52
CA ARG A 536 -8.66 19.63 21.60
C ARG A 536 -8.13 18.61 22.61
N THR A 537 -6.86 18.64 22.99
CA THR A 537 -6.38 17.73 24.05
C THR A 537 -6.91 18.11 25.43
N GLY A 538 -7.34 19.37 25.62
CA GLY A 538 -8.04 19.85 26.80
C GLY A 538 -9.55 19.67 26.73
N LEU A 539 -10.10 19.07 25.66
CA LEU A 539 -11.53 18.81 25.57
C LEU A 539 -11.85 17.37 25.98
N PRO A 540 -13.02 17.13 26.61
CA PRO A 540 -13.58 15.80 26.71
C PRO A 540 -13.74 15.19 25.32
N GLY A 541 -13.50 13.88 25.19
CA GLY A 541 -13.61 13.18 23.91
C GLY A 541 -15.01 13.30 23.30
N THR A 542 -16.04 13.35 24.13
CA THR A 542 -17.44 13.59 23.72
C THR A 542 -17.71 15.01 23.23
N SER A 543 -16.85 15.97 23.58
CA SER A 543 -17.02 17.39 23.29
C SER A 543 -16.24 17.87 22.07
N ALA A 544 -15.31 17.06 21.56
CA ALA A 544 -14.52 17.40 20.38
C ALA A 544 -15.43 17.83 19.21
N LYS A 545 -16.57 17.16 19.00
CA LYS A 545 -17.53 17.44 17.91
C LYS A 545 -18.21 18.80 17.96
N TYR A 546 -18.21 19.44 19.13
CA TYR A 546 -18.74 20.79 19.30
C TYR A 546 -17.69 21.88 18.99
N GLN A 547 -16.43 21.49 18.79
CA GLN A 547 -15.33 22.43 18.66
C GLN A 547 -15.27 23.08 17.27
N ALA A 548 -15.09 24.40 17.25
CA ALA A 548 -14.76 25.18 16.07
C ALA A 548 -13.55 26.10 16.36
N THR A 549 -12.83 26.49 15.33
CA THR A 549 -11.73 27.47 15.46
C THR A 549 -12.06 28.69 14.63
N TYR A 550 -12.04 29.87 15.25
CA TYR A 550 -12.10 31.14 14.57
C TYR A 550 -10.67 31.67 14.40
N LEU A 551 -10.22 31.80 13.15
CA LEU A 551 -8.91 32.36 12.81
C LEU A 551 -9.07 33.88 12.56
N GLY A 552 -8.71 34.70 13.55
CA GLY A 552 -8.85 36.14 13.47
C GLY A 552 -9.03 36.87 14.80
N SER A 553 -9.30 38.17 14.72
CA SER A 553 -9.44 39.03 15.90
C SER A 553 -10.77 38.85 16.63
N LEU A 554 -10.77 39.06 17.96
CA LEU A 554 -11.97 39.02 18.80
C LEU A 554 -13.04 40.02 18.34
N GLU A 555 -12.63 41.20 17.88
CA GLU A 555 -13.55 42.24 17.40
C GLU A 555 -14.36 41.77 16.20
N ASN A 556 -13.71 41.13 15.22
CA ASN A 556 -14.39 40.60 14.04
C ASN A 556 -15.24 39.36 14.38
N PHE A 557 -14.82 38.53 15.33
CA PHE A 557 -15.62 37.43 15.85
C PHE A 557 -16.93 37.95 16.47
N LEU A 558 -16.86 38.93 17.38
CA LEU A 558 -18.03 39.54 18.01
C LEU A 558 -18.93 40.28 17.02
N ALA A 559 -18.37 40.75 15.90
CA ALA A 559 -19.11 41.38 14.81
C ALA A 559 -19.67 40.40 13.77
N ASP A 560 -19.47 39.09 13.94
CA ASP A 560 -19.84 38.02 13.00
C ASP A 560 -19.28 38.24 11.58
N ARG A 561 -17.96 38.51 11.48
CA ARG A 561 -17.27 38.76 10.20
C ARG A 561 -16.01 37.93 10.08
N VAL A 562 -15.62 37.64 8.85
CA VAL A 562 -14.30 37.07 8.53
C VAL A 562 -13.21 38.11 8.82
N THR A 563 -12.12 37.68 9.45
CA THR A 563 -10.92 38.52 9.60
C THR A 563 -10.05 38.44 8.36
N THR A 564 -9.54 39.58 7.90
CA THR A 564 -8.64 39.68 6.74
C THR A 564 -7.21 40.01 7.18
N SER A 565 -6.24 39.64 6.35
CA SER A 565 -4.82 39.93 6.55
C SER A 565 -4.55 41.43 6.39
N THR A 566 -3.76 41.99 7.30
CA THR A 566 -3.30 43.39 7.21
C THR A 566 -2.24 43.56 6.12
N THR A 567 -1.55 42.46 5.77
CA THR A 567 -0.43 42.44 4.83
C THR A 567 -0.81 41.92 3.45
N GLY A 568 -2.09 41.57 3.24
CA GLY A 568 -2.60 41.06 1.97
C GLY A 568 -2.28 39.59 1.70
N SER A 569 -2.05 38.77 2.73
CA SER A 569 -1.87 37.32 2.58
C SER A 569 -3.18 36.66 2.13
N ILE A 570 -3.24 36.29 0.84
CA ILE A 570 -4.35 35.51 0.27
C ILE A 570 -4.48 34.16 0.98
N GLY A 571 -3.36 33.58 1.40
CA GLY A 571 -3.34 32.33 2.14
C GLY A 571 -4.08 32.45 3.47
N TYR A 572 -3.77 33.49 4.25
CA TYR A 572 -4.45 33.78 5.51
C TYR A 572 -5.95 33.99 5.29
N ASP A 573 -6.32 34.83 4.31
CA ASP A 573 -7.72 35.16 4.03
C ASP A 573 -8.54 33.90 3.71
N ARG A 574 -8.02 33.03 2.83
CA ARG A 574 -8.68 31.75 2.51
C ARG A 574 -8.80 30.82 3.73
N ALA A 575 -7.77 30.79 4.58
CA ALA A 575 -7.82 29.98 5.81
C ALA A 575 -8.87 30.53 6.78
N ALA A 576 -8.92 31.86 6.97
CA ALA A 576 -9.89 32.53 7.82
C ALA A 576 -11.33 32.34 7.33
N GLU A 577 -11.59 32.50 6.02
CA GLU A 577 -12.87 32.20 5.40
C GLU A 577 -13.28 30.75 5.65
N SER A 578 -12.35 29.82 5.45
CA SER A 578 -12.64 28.40 5.60
C SER A 578 -12.94 28.02 7.05
N HIS A 579 -12.23 28.61 8.02
CA HIS A 579 -12.49 28.42 9.45
C HIS A 579 -13.81 29.06 9.88
N PHE A 580 -14.13 30.24 9.36
CA PHE A 580 -15.40 30.91 9.61
C PHE A 580 -16.61 30.11 9.10
N GLY A 581 -16.50 29.53 7.90
CA GLY A 581 -17.54 28.64 7.38
C GLY A 581 -17.76 27.39 8.24
N GLU A 582 -16.69 26.82 8.83
CA GLU A 582 -16.82 25.73 9.80
C GLU A 582 -17.51 26.18 11.09
N LEU A 583 -17.15 27.36 11.62
CA LEU A 583 -17.79 27.92 12.80
C LEU A 583 -19.32 28.07 12.60
N GLN A 584 -19.73 28.70 11.49
CA GLN A 584 -21.16 28.87 11.17
C GLN A 584 -21.87 27.52 11.05
N LEU A 585 -21.22 26.51 10.47
CA LEU A 585 -21.76 25.16 10.41
C LEU A 585 -21.97 24.56 11.81
N ARG A 586 -21.02 24.76 12.74
CA ARG A 586 -21.11 24.24 14.12
C ARG A 586 -22.19 24.96 14.93
N GLU A 587 -22.31 26.27 14.80
CA GLU A 587 -23.37 27.06 15.44
C GLU A 587 -24.76 26.66 14.94
N HIS A 588 -24.90 26.41 13.64
CA HIS A 588 -26.14 25.89 13.07
C HIS A 588 -26.45 24.45 13.54
N THR A 589 -25.43 23.60 13.67
CA THR A 589 -25.59 22.18 14.06
C THR A 589 -25.92 22.03 15.54
N TYR A 590 -25.34 22.86 16.40
CA TYR A 590 -25.50 22.81 17.86
C TYR A 590 -26.11 24.12 18.36
N PRO A 591 -27.46 24.23 18.37
CA PRO A 591 -28.13 25.47 18.74
C PRO A 591 -27.98 25.72 20.25
N GLY A 592 -27.14 26.67 20.60
CA GLY A 592 -26.89 27.15 21.95
C GLY A 592 -25.82 28.24 21.94
N PRO A 593 -25.83 29.15 22.93
CA PRO A 593 -24.83 30.22 22.99
C PRO A 593 -23.42 29.60 23.07
N PRO A 594 -22.47 29.99 22.20
CA PRO A 594 -21.15 29.39 22.15
C PRO A 594 -20.32 29.74 23.39
N ALA A 595 -19.51 28.78 23.85
CA ALA A 595 -18.47 29.01 24.85
C ALA A 595 -17.16 29.34 24.12
N VAL A 596 -16.68 30.56 24.27
CA VAL A 596 -15.58 31.10 23.46
C VAL A 596 -14.32 31.22 24.31
N PHE A 597 -13.27 30.52 23.90
CA PHE A 597 -12.01 30.43 24.62
C PHE A 597 -10.94 31.26 23.92
N LEU A 598 -10.22 32.03 24.73
CA LEU A 598 -9.04 32.76 24.31
C LEU A 598 -7.87 32.34 25.19
N VAL A 599 -6.87 31.70 24.57
CA VAL A 599 -5.62 31.31 25.22
C VAL A 599 -4.56 32.33 24.80
N ARG A 600 -3.88 32.94 25.78
CA ARG A 600 -2.93 34.05 25.55
C ARG A 600 -1.92 33.70 24.45
N GLU A 601 -1.35 32.51 24.51
CA GLU A 601 -0.33 32.02 23.57
C GLU A 601 -0.85 31.88 22.12
N TYR A 602 -2.15 31.62 21.93
CA TYR A 602 -2.73 31.38 20.60
C TYR A 602 -3.33 32.65 19.98
N TYR A 603 -3.56 33.70 20.77
CA TYR A 603 -4.23 34.92 20.31
C TYR A 603 -3.28 36.04 19.89
N GLY A 604 -2.03 36.09 20.38
CA GLY A 604 -0.96 36.98 19.86
C GLY A 604 -1.19 38.51 19.84
N GLY A 605 -2.43 39.02 19.88
CA GLY A 605 -2.84 40.41 19.78
C GLY A 605 -2.82 41.02 18.37
N LEU A 606 -2.79 40.24 17.28
CA LEU A 606 -2.61 40.81 15.93
C LEU A 606 -3.61 41.92 15.59
N CYS A 607 -3.10 42.91 14.87
CA CYS A 607 -3.81 44.12 14.49
C CYS A 607 -4.50 43.98 13.12
N ASN A 608 -5.22 42.88 12.89
CA ASN A 608 -5.90 42.66 11.61
C ASN A 608 -6.80 43.86 11.25
N GLY A 609 -6.54 44.46 10.09
CA GLY A 609 -7.30 45.62 9.60
C GLY A 609 -6.94 46.97 10.23
N VAL A 610 -5.88 47.06 11.05
CA VAL A 610 -5.41 48.32 11.64
C VAL A 610 -4.02 48.68 11.07
N PRO A 611 -3.90 49.81 10.34
CA PRO A 611 -2.60 50.27 9.83
C PRO A 611 -1.65 50.68 10.98
N ASP A 612 -0.34 50.56 10.74
CA ASP A 612 0.74 50.98 11.66
C ASP A 612 0.72 50.32 13.06
N CYS A 613 0.45 49.01 13.11
CA CYS A 613 0.48 48.24 14.35
C CYS A 613 1.89 48.11 14.94
N THR A 614 2.07 48.68 16.14
CA THR A 614 3.30 48.51 16.92
C THR A 614 3.19 47.31 17.88
N ASP A 615 4.31 46.83 18.42
CA ASP A 615 4.31 45.80 19.48
C ASP A 615 3.58 46.25 20.75
N ALA A 616 3.48 47.56 20.99
CA ALA A 616 2.69 48.11 22.08
C ALA A 616 1.19 48.01 21.78
N SER A 617 0.77 48.34 20.55
CA SER A 617 -0.60 48.17 20.07
C SER A 617 -1.05 46.71 20.15
N ARG A 618 -0.17 45.77 19.74
CA ARG A 618 -0.41 44.32 19.82
C ARG A 618 -0.63 43.85 21.26
N ARG A 619 0.23 44.28 22.19
CA ARG A 619 0.08 43.98 23.63
C ARG A 619 -1.20 44.56 24.22
N GLN A 620 -1.51 45.82 23.91
CA GLN A 620 -2.73 46.46 24.38
C GLN A 620 -3.98 45.72 23.91
N ARG A 621 -4.01 45.26 22.65
CA ARG A 621 -5.12 44.46 22.11
C ARG A 621 -5.24 43.09 22.76
N LEU A 622 -4.12 42.40 23.00
CA LEU A 622 -4.10 41.14 23.72
C LEU A 622 -4.68 41.32 25.14
N ASP A 623 -4.20 42.32 25.87
CA ASP A 623 -4.67 42.60 27.24
C ASP A 623 -6.14 43.00 27.26
N ALA A 624 -6.60 43.82 26.29
CA ALA A 624 -8.00 44.19 26.15
C ALA A 624 -8.90 42.98 25.82
N ALA A 625 -8.44 42.07 24.97
CA ALA A 625 -9.17 40.85 24.63
C ALA A 625 -9.26 39.89 25.82
N LEU A 626 -8.17 39.72 26.58
CA LEU A 626 -8.17 38.92 27.82
C LEU A 626 -9.08 39.52 28.89
N ALA A 627 -9.13 40.85 29.01
CA ALA A 627 -10.01 41.55 29.95
C ALA A 627 -11.51 41.46 29.60
N HIS A 628 -11.85 41.05 28.36
CA HIS A 628 -13.24 40.86 27.92
C HIS A 628 -13.85 39.51 28.36
N GLY A 629 -13.09 38.69 29.09
CA GLY A 629 -13.49 37.36 29.53
C GLY A 629 -13.28 37.11 31.02
N VAL A 630 -13.82 35.98 31.49
CA VAL A 630 -13.56 35.46 32.83
C VAL A 630 -12.34 34.55 32.79
N ALA A 631 -11.35 34.81 33.65
CA ALA A 631 -10.18 33.95 33.79
C ALA A 631 -10.56 32.61 34.44
N ILE A 632 -10.25 31.51 33.76
CA ILE A 632 -10.53 30.14 34.24
C ILE A 632 -9.23 29.37 34.55
N GLY A 633 -8.07 29.97 34.30
CA GLY A 633 -6.73 29.42 34.53
C GLY A 633 -5.64 30.47 34.25
N PRO A 634 -4.35 30.09 34.28
CA PRO A 634 -3.21 31.02 34.24
C PRO A 634 -3.18 31.92 33.00
N ASP A 635 -3.52 31.37 31.82
CA ASP A 635 -3.40 32.06 30.52
C ASP A 635 -4.60 31.79 29.60
N VAL A 636 -5.77 31.54 30.18
CA VAL A 636 -6.99 31.24 29.44
C VAL A 636 -8.21 31.95 30.04
N VAL A 637 -9.01 32.55 29.16
CA VAL A 637 -10.27 33.21 29.51
C VAL A 637 -11.42 32.66 28.68
N VAL A 638 -12.63 32.73 29.25
CA VAL A 638 -13.89 32.54 28.51
C VAL A 638 -14.50 33.92 28.24
N VAL A 639 -14.65 34.27 26.97
CA VAL A 639 -15.15 35.58 26.53
C VAL A 639 -16.61 35.77 26.98
N GLN A 640 -16.94 36.95 27.50
CA GLN A 640 -18.30 37.32 27.88
C GLN A 640 -18.98 38.15 26.79
N GLY A 641 -20.29 37.96 26.60
CA GLY A 641 -21.08 38.71 25.62
C GLY A 641 -22.56 38.35 25.67
N PRO A 642 -23.45 39.19 25.08
CA PRO A 642 -24.91 39.01 25.15
C PRO A 642 -25.41 37.69 24.53
N ASP A 643 -24.69 37.15 23.55
CA ASP A 643 -25.03 35.89 22.87
C ASP A 643 -24.02 34.75 23.17
N LEU A 644 -23.14 34.95 24.16
CA LEU A 644 -22.10 33.99 24.53
C LEU A 644 -22.44 33.28 25.84
N TRP A 645 -22.04 32.02 25.95
CA TRP A 645 -22.16 31.29 27.20
C TRP A 645 -21.02 31.68 28.16
N SER A 646 -21.39 32.04 29.39
CA SER A 646 -20.44 32.33 30.47
C SER A 646 -20.46 31.23 31.53
N PRO A 647 -19.30 30.79 32.03
CA PRO A 647 -19.23 29.77 33.07
C PRO A 647 -19.76 30.30 34.40
N PRO A 648 -20.56 29.51 35.14
CA PRO A 648 -20.95 29.82 36.51
C PRO A 648 -19.73 30.00 37.44
N PRO A 649 -19.81 30.82 38.52
CA PRO A 649 -18.69 31.09 39.42
C PRO A 649 -18.08 29.83 40.06
N ASP A 650 -18.89 28.83 40.39
CA ASP A 650 -18.45 27.54 40.95
C ASP A 650 -17.63 26.72 39.94
N VAL A 651 -18.00 26.78 38.66
CA VAL A 651 -17.24 26.15 37.57
C VAL A 651 -15.90 26.85 37.37
N VAL A 652 -15.88 28.19 37.46
CA VAL A 652 -14.65 29.00 37.37
C VAL A 652 -13.71 28.69 38.53
N GLU A 653 -14.22 28.59 39.75
CA GLU A 653 -13.44 28.21 40.93
C GLU A 653 -12.83 26.81 40.75
N GLN A 654 -13.65 25.84 40.34
CA GLN A 654 -13.19 24.48 40.09
C GLN A 654 -12.12 24.42 38.98
N ALA A 655 -12.29 25.17 37.89
CA ALA A 655 -11.34 25.24 36.79
C ALA A 655 -9.99 25.79 37.27
N ASN A 656 -9.99 26.87 38.06
CA ASN A 656 -8.77 27.44 38.63
C ASN A 656 -8.08 26.49 39.61
N ILE A 657 -8.83 25.76 40.44
CA ILE A 657 -8.28 24.73 41.34
C ILE A 657 -7.56 23.64 40.53
N VAL A 658 -8.21 23.11 39.49
CA VAL A 658 -7.65 22.04 38.64
C VAL A 658 -6.43 22.55 37.85
N ALA A 659 -6.47 23.76 37.31
CA ALA A 659 -5.35 24.36 36.60
C ALA A 659 -4.14 24.55 37.51
N ASN A 660 -4.33 25.15 38.69
CA ASN A 660 -3.24 25.38 39.64
C ASN A 660 -2.65 24.07 40.16
N ALA A 661 -3.49 23.07 40.46
CA ALA A 661 -3.02 21.74 40.85
C ALA A 661 -2.21 21.06 39.73
N THR A 662 -2.63 21.24 38.47
CA THR A 662 -1.91 20.71 37.30
C THR A 662 -0.55 21.38 37.12
N VAL A 663 -0.49 22.72 37.18
CA VAL A 663 0.77 23.46 37.08
C VAL A 663 1.70 23.08 38.23
N GLN A 664 1.20 23.07 39.48
CA GLN A 664 2.00 22.67 40.64
C GLN A 664 2.53 21.25 40.51
N ALA A 665 1.73 20.30 39.99
CA ALA A 665 2.17 18.92 39.77
C ALA A 665 3.24 18.80 38.67
N LEU A 666 3.26 19.71 37.69
CA LEU A 666 4.29 19.77 36.66
C LEU A 666 5.59 20.39 37.19
N GLU A 667 5.49 21.50 37.93
CA GLU A 667 6.64 22.20 38.53
C GLU A 667 7.31 21.39 39.66
N GLN A 668 6.50 20.70 40.49
CA GLN A 668 6.95 19.91 41.64
C GLN A 668 6.81 18.42 41.35
N HIS A 669 7.23 17.98 40.16
CA HIS A 669 6.96 16.61 39.73
C HIS A 669 7.60 15.58 40.68
N PRO A 670 6.82 14.62 41.21
CA PRO A 670 7.36 13.56 42.04
C PRO A 670 8.28 12.67 41.19
N GLY A 671 9.48 12.37 41.70
CA GLY A 671 10.44 11.52 40.97
C GLY A 671 9.87 10.13 40.65
N PRO A 672 10.49 9.36 39.74
CA PRO A 672 9.97 8.05 39.28
C PRO A 672 9.81 7.00 40.39
N LEU A 673 10.40 7.23 41.57
CA LEU A 673 10.30 6.36 42.74
C LEU A 673 9.25 6.81 43.77
N ALA A 674 8.64 7.99 43.59
CA ALA A 674 7.71 8.57 44.54
C ALA A 674 6.41 7.74 44.68
N ASN A 675 5.98 7.09 43.60
CA ASN A 675 4.93 6.08 43.62
C ASN A 675 5.47 4.75 43.07
N LEU A 676 6.44 4.18 43.80
CA LEU A 676 7.08 2.93 43.42
C LEU A 676 6.09 1.77 43.17
N PRO A 677 5.03 1.55 43.99
CA PRO A 677 4.07 0.49 43.73
C PRO A 677 3.35 0.62 42.38
N HIS A 678 2.86 1.82 42.06
CA HIS A 678 2.23 2.09 40.77
C HIS A 678 3.23 1.91 39.61
N THR A 679 4.44 2.42 39.76
CA THR A 679 5.49 2.31 38.74
C THR A 679 5.87 0.85 38.46
N LEU A 680 6.00 0.02 39.50
CA LEU A 680 6.25 -1.41 39.35
C LEU A 680 5.07 -2.13 38.68
N LEU A 681 3.84 -1.73 38.98
CA LEU A 681 2.65 -2.26 38.34
C LEU A 681 2.60 -1.92 36.84
N VAL A 682 2.89 -0.67 36.46
CA VAL A 682 2.99 -0.21 35.07
C VAL A 682 4.02 -1.06 34.31
N ILE A 683 5.22 -1.23 34.88
CA ILE A 683 6.28 -2.05 34.28
C ILE A 683 5.84 -3.50 34.11
N ALA A 684 5.19 -4.07 35.13
CA ALA A 684 4.70 -5.46 35.08
C ALA A 684 3.62 -5.65 34.00
N ILE A 685 2.64 -4.74 33.92
CA ILE A 685 1.58 -4.80 32.91
C ILE A 685 2.17 -4.64 31.50
N LEU A 686 3.07 -3.67 31.28
CA LEU A 686 3.75 -3.50 29.99
C LEU A 686 4.53 -4.74 29.58
N ALA A 687 5.28 -5.33 30.51
CA ALA A 687 6.02 -6.56 30.24
C ALA A 687 5.08 -7.70 29.84
N LEU A 688 3.94 -7.86 30.53
CA LEU A 688 2.93 -8.86 30.18
C LEU A 688 2.29 -8.60 28.81
N LEU A 689 1.93 -7.35 28.51
CA LEU A 689 1.35 -6.97 27.22
C LEU A 689 2.33 -7.20 26.07
N LEU A 690 3.62 -6.93 26.25
CA LEU A 690 4.64 -7.14 25.23
C LEU A 690 5.04 -8.62 25.09
N VAL A 691 4.91 -9.44 26.13
CA VAL A 691 5.42 -10.82 26.09
C VAL A 691 4.32 -11.86 25.88
N VAL A 692 3.17 -11.74 26.53
CA VAL A 692 2.20 -12.85 26.63
C VAL A 692 1.52 -13.17 25.30
N PRO A 693 0.85 -12.24 24.59
CA PRO A 693 0.12 -12.58 23.36
C PRO A 693 1.02 -13.17 22.28
N GLY A 694 2.13 -12.51 21.96
CA GLY A 694 3.12 -12.95 20.99
C GLY A 694 3.90 -14.19 21.45
N GLY A 695 4.19 -14.30 22.75
CA GLY A 695 4.90 -15.45 23.33
C GLY A 695 4.10 -16.74 23.27
N LEU A 696 2.78 -16.65 23.48
CA LEU A 696 1.87 -17.79 23.29
C LEU A 696 1.86 -18.24 21.82
N ALA A 697 1.82 -17.29 20.88
CA ALA A 697 1.84 -17.54 19.44
C ALA A 697 3.24 -17.82 18.86
N ALA A 698 4.32 -17.70 19.64
CA ALA A 698 5.70 -17.72 19.14
C ALA A 698 6.03 -18.99 18.32
N ARG A 699 5.53 -20.16 18.75
CA ARG A 699 5.73 -21.44 18.04
C ARG A 699 4.98 -21.49 16.71
N TRP A 700 3.82 -20.84 16.60
CA TRP A 700 3.09 -20.73 15.34
C TRP A 700 3.92 -19.95 14.32
N PHE A 701 4.46 -18.80 14.74
CA PHE A 701 5.27 -17.91 13.91
C PHE A 701 6.69 -18.42 13.61
N GLY A 702 7.09 -19.57 14.18
CA GLY A 702 8.42 -20.16 13.97
C GLY A 702 9.54 -19.40 14.67
N LEU A 703 9.28 -18.89 15.88
CA LEU A 703 10.27 -18.17 16.69
C LEU A 703 11.05 -19.17 17.58
N ASP A 704 12.00 -19.86 16.96
CA ASP A 704 12.72 -20.95 17.62
C ASP A 704 13.98 -20.49 18.35
N SER A 705 14.67 -19.46 17.82
CA SER A 705 15.92 -18.96 18.42
C SER A 705 15.68 -17.95 19.55
N THR A 706 16.67 -17.80 20.45
CA THR A 706 16.63 -16.82 21.53
C THR A 706 16.53 -15.38 21.00
N ILE A 707 17.25 -15.08 19.92
CA ILE A 707 17.20 -13.76 19.26
C ILE A 707 15.82 -13.49 18.70
N ASP A 708 15.22 -14.47 17.99
CA ASP A 708 13.88 -14.32 17.43
C ASP A 708 12.83 -14.06 18.51
N ARG A 709 12.89 -14.81 19.61
CA ARG A 709 11.96 -14.64 20.73
C ARG A 709 12.12 -13.27 21.38
N PHE A 710 13.35 -12.87 21.70
CA PHE A 710 13.62 -11.58 22.33
C PHE A 710 13.17 -10.41 21.43
N ALA A 711 13.47 -10.48 20.14
CA ALA A 711 13.30 -9.36 19.24
C ALA A 711 11.90 -9.26 18.59
N LEU A 712 11.23 -10.39 18.33
CA LEU A 712 10.00 -10.42 17.54
C LEU A 712 8.73 -10.63 18.38
N ILE A 713 8.83 -11.22 19.58
CA ILE A 713 7.66 -11.39 20.45
C ILE A 713 7.04 -10.03 20.83
N PRO A 714 7.81 -9.01 21.28
CA PRO A 714 7.25 -7.70 21.60
C PRO A 714 6.44 -7.10 20.46
N GLY A 715 7.01 -7.10 19.24
CA GLY A 715 6.34 -6.53 18.08
C GLY A 715 5.08 -7.30 17.66
N LEU A 716 5.09 -8.64 17.73
CA LEU A 716 3.91 -9.44 17.43
C LEU A 716 2.82 -9.29 18.49
N SER A 717 3.17 -9.09 19.76
CA SER A 717 2.19 -8.81 20.80
C SER A 717 1.49 -7.47 20.56
N VAL A 718 2.23 -6.43 20.19
CA VAL A 718 1.67 -5.13 19.79
C VAL A 718 0.70 -5.30 18.61
N VAL A 719 1.08 -6.05 17.58
CA VAL A 719 0.19 -6.34 16.42
C VAL A 719 -1.10 -7.03 16.85
N LEU A 720 -1.01 -8.06 17.70
CA LEU A 720 -2.18 -8.79 18.19
C LEU A 720 -3.09 -7.90 19.05
N ILE A 721 -2.51 -7.06 19.91
CA ILE A 721 -3.25 -6.11 20.75
C ILE A 721 -3.95 -5.05 19.90
N MET A 722 -3.25 -4.48 18.90
CA MET A 722 -3.84 -3.50 17.97
C MET A 722 -5.03 -4.09 17.22
N LEU A 723 -4.88 -5.29 16.64
CA LEU A 723 -5.97 -5.94 15.92
C LEU A 723 -7.13 -6.34 16.84
N ALA A 724 -6.84 -6.80 18.06
CA ALA A 724 -7.86 -7.07 19.07
C ALA A 724 -8.60 -5.79 19.48
N GLY A 725 -7.89 -4.67 19.63
CA GLY A 725 -8.46 -3.35 19.92
C GLY A 725 -9.40 -2.90 18.81
N ILE A 726 -8.92 -2.95 17.55
CA ILE A 726 -9.70 -2.58 16.37
C ILE A 726 -10.97 -3.44 16.26
N GLY A 727 -10.83 -4.76 16.36
CA GLY A 727 -11.94 -5.69 16.24
C GLY A 727 -12.96 -5.56 17.38
N THR A 728 -12.50 -5.43 18.62
CA THR A 728 -13.37 -5.30 19.80
C THR A 728 -14.18 -4.00 19.73
N LEU A 729 -13.54 -2.89 19.38
CA LEU A 729 -14.23 -1.59 19.27
C LEU A 729 -15.20 -1.55 18.07
N ALA A 730 -14.84 -2.18 16.95
CA ALA A 730 -15.73 -2.32 15.79
C ALA A 730 -17.04 -3.07 16.14
N ILE A 731 -16.93 -4.13 16.96
CA ILE A 731 -18.06 -4.95 17.36
C ILE A 731 -18.88 -4.26 18.45
N TRP A 732 -18.23 -3.67 19.45
CA TRP A 732 -18.92 -3.21 20.67
C TRP A 732 -19.49 -1.79 20.55
N ARG A 733 -19.01 -0.96 19.62
CA ARG A 733 -19.58 0.39 19.31
C ARG A 733 -19.87 1.24 20.54
N GLY A 734 -18.81 1.75 21.15
CA GLY A 734 -18.86 2.71 22.26
C GLY A 734 -17.49 2.88 22.92
N PRO A 735 -17.37 3.76 23.93
CA PRO A 735 -16.08 4.18 24.47
C PRO A 735 -15.25 3.04 25.05
N LEU A 736 -13.94 3.14 24.94
CA LEU A 736 -12.96 2.24 25.54
C LEU A 736 -12.83 2.53 27.04
N THR A 737 -13.70 1.90 27.83
CA THR A 737 -13.58 1.89 29.29
C THR A 737 -12.47 0.94 29.75
N THR A 738 -12.06 1.02 31.02
CA THR A 738 -11.08 0.08 31.63
C THR A 738 -11.49 -1.38 31.43
N THR A 739 -12.77 -1.71 31.61
CA THR A 739 -13.30 -3.06 31.38
C THR A 739 -13.12 -3.51 29.93
N LYS A 740 -13.43 -2.63 28.96
CA LYS A 740 -13.22 -2.94 27.54
C LYS A 740 -11.73 -3.06 27.21
N GLY A 741 -10.88 -2.24 27.83
CA GLY A 741 -9.42 -2.35 27.71
C GLY A 741 -8.92 -3.73 28.11
N TRP A 742 -9.35 -4.26 29.26
CA TRP A 742 -9.00 -5.62 29.67
C TRP A 742 -9.63 -6.70 28.78
N ALA A 743 -10.82 -6.47 28.21
CA ALA A 743 -11.41 -7.36 27.22
C ALA A 743 -10.56 -7.44 25.94
N VAL A 744 -10.02 -6.32 25.46
CA VAL A 744 -9.08 -6.28 24.33
C VAL A 744 -7.85 -7.14 24.63
N VAL A 745 -7.27 -7.00 25.83
CA VAL A 745 -6.13 -7.82 26.26
C VAL A 745 -6.52 -9.30 26.28
N ALA A 746 -7.68 -9.64 26.81
CA ALA A 746 -8.17 -11.03 26.86
C ALA A 746 -8.36 -11.62 25.44
N VAL A 747 -8.89 -10.84 24.48
CA VAL A 747 -9.01 -11.24 23.08
C VAL A 747 -7.64 -11.45 22.45
N ALA A 748 -6.66 -10.56 22.69
CA ALA A 748 -5.31 -10.71 22.18
C ALA A 748 -4.60 -11.97 22.73
N VAL A 749 -4.72 -12.22 24.04
CA VAL A 749 -4.21 -13.44 24.69
C VAL A 749 -4.92 -14.68 24.15
N GLY A 750 -6.25 -14.61 23.98
CA GLY A 750 -7.08 -15.66 23.38
C GLY A 750 -6.64 -16.01 21.96
N ALA A 751 -6.37 -14.99 21.12
CA ALA A 751 -5.82 -15.19 19.77
C ALA A 751 -4.45 -15.87 19.83
N GLY A 752 -3.57 -15.46 20.75
CA GLY A 752 -2.28 -16.12 20.99
C GLY A 752 -2.42 -17.59 21.39
N MET A 753 -3.35 -17.91 22.31
CA MET A 753 -3.66 -19.29 22.70
C MET A 753 -4.27 -20.11 21.55
N ALA A 754 -5.17 -19.52 20.77
CA ALA A 754 -5.77 -20.19 19.62
C ALA A 754 -4.71 -20.58 18.57
N LEU A 755 -3.76 -19.69 18.29
CA LEU A 755 -2.61 -20.00 17.42
C LEU A 755 -1.70 -21.07 18.00
N ARG A 756 -1.54 -21.12 19.34
CA ARG A 756 -0.73 -22.13 20.02
C ARG A 756 -1.35 -23.53 19.95
N PHE A 757 -2.60 -23.66 20.37
CA PHE A 757 -3.28 -24.95 20.53
C PHE A 757 -3.94 -25.43 19.24
N GLY A 758 -4.43 -24.51 18.40
CA GLY A 758 -5.00 -24.80 17.09
C GLY A 758 -3.96 -25.05 15.99
N ALA A 759 -2.65 -24.93 16.29
CA ALA A 759 -1.58 -24.99 15.30
C ALA A 759 -1.61 -26.25 14.42
N ALA A 760 -1.84 -27.42 15.01
CA ALA A 760 -1.84 -28.69 14.27
C ALA A 760 -3.01 -28.79 13.29
N TRP A 761 -4.20 -28.36 13.72
CA TRP A 761 -5.39 -28.32 12.88
C TRP A 761 -5.25 -27.28 11.77
N LEU A 762 -4.82 -26.06 12.11
CA LEU A 762 -4.59 -24.97 11.14
C LEU A 762 -3.56 -25.38 10.09
N ARG A 763 -2.41 -25.93 10.50
CA ARG A 763 -1.38 -26.42 9.56
C ARG A 763 -1.94 -27.45 8.61
N ARG A 764 -2.72 -28.43 9.09
CA ARG A 764 -3.32 -29.44 8.21
C ARG A 764 -4.17 -28.82 7.10
N GLN A 765 -5.03 -27.85 7.44
CA GLN A 765 -5.88 -27.17 6.45
C GLN A 765 -5.06 -26.32 5.48
N LEU A 766 -4.11 -25.55 6.01
CA LEU A 766 -3.27 -24.66 5.23
C LEU A 766 -2.27 -25.44 4.34
N ASP A 767 -1.73 -26.57 4.79
CA ASP A 767 -0.87 -27.45 4.02
C ASP A 767 -1.65 -28.15 2.91
N ALA A 768 -2.90 -28.56 3.16
CA ALA A 768 -3.77 -29.08 2.11
C ALA A 768 -4.06 -28.01 1.03
N PHE A 769 -4.33 -26.77 1.45
CA PHE A 769 -4.51 -25.65 0.54
C PHE A 769 -3.21 -25.32 -0.23
N GLY A 770 -2.08 -25.25 0.46
CA GLY A 770 -0.76 -25.00 -0.13
C GLY A 770 -0.33 -26.11 -1.09
N GLY A 771 -0.63 -27.37 -0.77
CA GLY A 771 -0.43 -28.52 -1.65
C GLY A 771 -1.24 -28.40 -2.94
N PHE A 772 -2.51 -28.02 -2.83
CA PHE A 772 -3.35 -27.73 -4.00
C PHE A 772 -2.78 -26.60 -4.86
N VAL A 773 -2.36 -25.48 -4.26
CA VAL A 773 -1.75 -24.36 -4.99
C VAL A 773 -0.43 -24.78 -5.65
N ASN A 774 0.42 -25.52 -4.94
CA ASN A 774 1.69 -26.01 -5.49
C ASN A 774 1.46 -26.94 -6.69
N ILE A 775 0.48 -27.84 -6.62
CA ILE A 775 0.08 -28.69 -7.75
C ILE A 775 -0.41 -27.80 -8.89
N LEU A 776 -1.33 -26.87 -8.63
CA LEU A 776 -1.91 -25.98 -9.64
C LEU A 776 -0.85 -25.17 -10.41
N PHE A 777 0.18 -24.69 -9.73
CA PHE A 777 1.27 -23.91 -10.33
C PHE A 777 2.51 -24.76 -10.71
N ALA A 778 2.48 -26.09 -10.53
CA ALA A 778 3.63 -26.96 -10.79
C ALA A 778 4.12 -26.88 -12.24
N VAL A 779 3.22 -26.64 -13.19
CA VAL A 779 3.52 -26.50 -14.62
C VAL A 779 4.51 -25.35 -14.90
N PHE A 780 4.53 -24.30 -14.06
CA PHE A 780 5.52 -23.22 -14.15
C PHE A 780 6.96 -23.65 -13.83
N SER A 781 7.18 -24.85 -13.26
CA SER A 781 8.52 -25.41 -13.14
C SER A 781 9.16 -25.76 -14.49
N ASN A 782 8.33 -26.01 -15.52
CA ASN A 782 8.81 -26.17 -16.90
C ASN A 782 9.23 -24.79 -17.45
N ARG A 783 10.49 -24.69 -17.87
CA ARG A 783 11.08 -23.48 -18.42
C ARG A 783 10.34 -22.96 -19.65
N ASP A 784 10.06 -23.84 -20.61
CA ASP A 784 9.50 -23.45 -21.89
C ASP A 784 8.05 -22.96 -21.70
N PHE A 785 7.32 -23.58 -20.77
CA PHE A 785 5.99 -23.12 -20.35
C PHE A 785 6.07 -21.76 -19.66
N SER A 786 6.96 -21.61 -18.67
CA SER A 786 7.15 -20.34 -17.95
C SER A 786 7.46 -19.18 -18.89
N VAL A 787 8.31 -19.38 -19.90
CA VAL A 787 8.67 -18.33 -20.87
C VAL A 787 7.52 -18.03 -21.83
N LEU A 788 6.84 -19.05 -22.36
CA LEU A 788 5.68 -18.90 -23.24
C LEU A 788 4.56 -18.11 -22.55
N ILE A 789 4.21 -18.51 -21.33
CA ILE A 789 3.15 -17.87 -20.54
C ILE A 789 3.60 -16.49 -20.05
N GLY A 790 4.88 -16.31 -19.70
CA GLY A 790 5.45 -15.01 -19.38
C GLY A 790 5.32 -14.01 -20.54
N TYR A 791 5.61 -14.42 -21.77
CA TYR A 791 5.37 -13.62 -22.97
C TYR A 791 3.89 -13.26 -23.13
N GLN A 792 2.99 -14.25 -22.97
CA GLN A 792 1.54 -14.03 -23.06
C GLN A 792 1.07 -12.98 -22.04
N PHE A 793 1.49 -13.10 -20.78
CA PHE A 793 1.10 -12.17 -19.73
C PHE A 793 1.65 -10.76 -19.99
N LEU A 794 2.89 -10.62 -20.47
CA LEU A 794 3.44 -9.33 -20.84
C LEU A 794 2.71 -8.69 -22.01
N ALA A 795 2.36 -9.47 -23.04
CA ALA A 795 1.57 -8.99 -24.17
C ALA A 795 0.19 -8.50 -23.73
N GLN A 796 -0.50 -9.25 -22.87
CA GLN A 796 -1.82 -8.89 -22.34
C GLN A 796 -1.76 -7.73 -21.34
N ALA A 797 -0.74 -7.67 -20.49
CA ALA A 797 -0.52 -6.55 -19.57
C ALA A 797 -0.19 -5.26 -20.33
N GLY A 798 0.74 -5.30 -21.29
CA GLY A 798 1.08 -4.14 -22.13
C GLY A 798 -0.13 -3.66 -22.93
N GLN A 799 -0.89 -4.58 -23.53
CA GLN A 799 -2.17 -4.30 -24.16
C GLN A 799 -3.17 -3.67 -23.19
N GLY A 800 -3.27 -4.17 -21.95
CA GLY A 800 -4.15 -3.63 -20.93
C GLY A 800 -3.76 -2.20 -20.55
N VAL A 801 -2.48 -1.93 -20.33
CA VAL A 801 -1.97 -0.59 -19.99
C VAL A 801 -2.28 0.41 -21.11
N VAL A 802 -2.05 0.04 -22.37
CA VAL A 802 -2.43 0.88 -23.51
C VAL A 802 -3.95 1.14 -23.53
N GLN A 803 -4.76 0.11 -23.29
CA GLN A 803 -6.23 0.26 -23.26
C GLN A 803 -6.71 1.18 -22.13
N GLY A 804 -6.20 1.01 -20.91
CA GLY A 804 -6.58 1.87 -19.77
C GLY A 804 -6.19 3.33 -20.01
N ALA A 805 -5.02 3.56 -20.59
CA ALA A 805 -4.55 4.90 -20.90
C ALA A 805 -5.34 5.55 -22.05
N ILE A 806 -5.64 4.81 -23.13
CA ILE A 806 -6.49 5.30 -24.23
C ILE A 806 -7.93 5.49 -23.74
N PHE A 807 -8.45 4.60 -22.89
CA PHE A 807 -9.76 4.77 -22.26
C PHE A 807 -9.83 6.09 -21.49
N LYS A 808 -8.81 6.41 -20.68
CA LYS A 808 -8.72 7.70 -20.01
C LYS A 808 -8.76 8.86 -21.01
N ALA A 809 -7.98 8.80 -22.10
CA ALA A 809 -7.99 9.83 -23.14
C ALA A 809 -9.37 9.96 -23.84
N LEU A 810 -10.04 8.83 -24.05
CA LEU A 810 -11.31 8.75 -24.76
C LEU A 810 -12.50 9.22 -23.94
N VAL A 811 -12.49 8.97 -22.62
CA VAL A 811 -13.60 9.26 -21.71
C VAL A 811 -13.39 10.54 -20.90
N PHE A 812 -12.15 10.84 -20.50
CA PHE A 812 -11.85 11.93 -19.55
C PHE A 812 -10.87 12.98 -20.11
N GLY A 813 -10.53 12.92 -21.40
CA GLY A 813 -9.61 13.85 -22.05
C GLY A 813 -8.17 13.75 -21.56
N GLY A 814 -7.38 14.83 -21.69
CA GLY A 814 -5.95 14.86 -21.36
C GLY A 814 -5.60 15.25 -19.92
N GLU A 815 -6.51 15.88 -19.18
CA GLU A 815 -6.22 16.48 -17.87
C GLU A 815 -6.02 15.48 -16.73
N LYS A 816 -5.32 15.88 -15.67
CA LYS A 816 -5.16 15.02 -14.49
C LYS A 816 -6.50 14.80 -13.79
N GLY A 817 -6.69 13.62 -13.22
CA GLY A 817 -7.92 13.20 -12.57
C GLY A 817 -8.94 12.55 -13.51
N PHE A 818 -10.15 12.36 -13.00
CA PHE A 818 -11.29 11.79 -13.69
C PHE A 818 -12.46 12.74 -13.50
N ASP A 819 -12.55 13.78 -14.34
CA ASP A 819 -13.69 14.68 -14.31
C ASP A 819 -14.87 14.03 -15.05
N ILE A 820 -15.91 13.71 -14.29
CA ILE A 820 -17.08 13.00 -14.79
C ILE A 820 -18.04 13.95 -15.54
N SER A 821 -17.88 15.27 -15.39
CA SER A 821 -18.66 16.27 -16.11
C SER A 821 -18.35 16.26 -17.61
N VAL A 822 -17.10 15.96 -17.98
CA VAL A 822 -16.62 15.88 -19.37
C VAL A 822 -16.76 14.49 -20.01
N ALA A 823 -17.32 13.52 -19.27
CA ALA A 823 -17.53 12.17 -19.78
C ALA A 823 -18.53 12.19 -20.97
N PRO A 824 -18.15 11.63 -22.14
CA PRO A 824 -18.97 11.67 -23.35
C PRO A 824 -20.25 10.83 -23.22
N SER A 825 -21.18 11.05 -24.14
CA SER A 825 -22.48 10.37 -24.15
C SER A 825 -22.36 8.84 -24.21
N ALA A 826 -23.29 8.11 -23.58
CA ALA A 826 -23.36 6.65 -23.68
C ALA A 826 -23.46 6.16 -25.14
N ASP A 827 -24.17 6.90 -25.98
CA ASP A 827 -24.26 6.66 -27.41
C ASP A 827 -22.88 6.69 -28.10
N TYR A 828 -22.07 7.71 -27.81
CA TYR A 828 -20.69 7.78 -28.32
C TYR A 828 -19.85 6.58 -27.86
N LEU A 829 -19.89 6.23 -26.57
CA LEU A 829 -19.12 5.11 -26.02
C LEU A 829 -19.52 3.77 -26.64
N LEU A 830 -20.83 3.53 -26.82
CA LEU A 830 -21.34 2.33 -27.48
C LEU A 830 -20.93 2.27 -28.95
N LYS A 831 -20.95 3.40 -29.66
CA LYS A 831 -20.44 3.49 -31.05
C LYS A 831 -18.94 3.23 -31.13
N VAL A 832 -18.14 3.70 -30.18
CA VAL A 832 -16.71 3.39 -30.10
C VAL A 832 -16.49 1.89 -29.91
N VAL A 833 -17.25 1.24 -29.03
CA VAL A 833 -17.20 -0.22 -28.85
C VAL A 833 -17.53 -0.94 -30.16
N LEU A 834 -18.61 -0.56 -30.86
CA LEU A 834 -19.00 -1.15 -32.14
C LEU A 834 -17.90 -0.94 -33.21
N ALA A 835 -17.37 0.28 -33.32
CA ALA A 835 -16.31 0.63 -34.26
C ALA A 835 -14.98 -0.10 -33.98
N LEU A 836 -14.72 -0.46 -32.72
CA LEU A 836 -13.57 -1.27 -32.34
C LEU A 836 -13.76 -2.75 -32.70
N TYR A 837 -14.87 -3.35 -32.28
CA TYR A 837 -15.04 -4.80 -32.34
C TYR A 837 -15.56 -5.32 -33.68
N ILE A 838 -16.35 -4.56 -34.44
CA ILE A 838 -16.87 -5.01 -35.74
C ILE A 838 -15.72 -5.26 -36.73
N PRO A 839 -14.84 -4.29 -37.05
CA PRO A 839 -13.74 -4.53 -38.00
C PRO A 839 -12.80 -5.62 -37.53
N TYR A 840 -12.54 -5.66 -36.23
CA TYR A 840 -11.67 -6.64 -35.61
C TYR A 840 -12.24 -8.07 -35.70
N THR A 841 -13.55 -8.26 -35.64
CA THR A 841 -14.21 -9.57 -35.82
C THR A 841 -13.97 -10.14 -37.20
N PHE A 842 -13.93 -9.29 -38.23
CA PHE A 842 -13.60 -9.72 -39.58
C PHE A 842 -12.10 -10.00 -39.73
N LEU A 843 -11.24 -9.26 -39.03
CA LEU A 843 -9.79 -9.43 -39.12
C LEU A 843 -9.28 -10.67 -38.35
N SER A 844 -9.88 -11.01 -37.21
CA SER A 844 -9.35 -12.01 -36.27
C SER A 844 -9.16 -13.43 -36.85
N PRO A 845 -10.03 -13.97 -37.72
CA PRO A 845 -9.83 -15.31 -38.30
C PRO A 845 -8.60 -15.41 -39.20
N PHE A 846 -8.15 -14.30 -39.79
CA PHE A 846 -6.99 -14.27 -40.69
C PHE A 846 -5.65 -14.23 -39.93
N VAL A 847 -5.66 -13.73 -38.68
CA VAL A 847 -4.46 -13.59 -37.86
C VAL A 847 -3.85 -14.96 -37.53
N GLY A 848 -4.66 -15.98 -37.21
CA GLY A 848 -4.17 -17.32 -36.89
C GLY A 848 -3.36 -17.97 -38.02
N VAL A 849 -3.84 -17.86 -39.26
CA VAL A 849 -3.16 -18.42 -40.45
C VAL A 849 -1.86 -17.69 -40.77
N PHE A 850 -1.84 -16.37 -40.59
CA PHE A 850 -0.61 -15.61 -40.71
C PHE A 850 0.45 -16.12 -39.73
N ILE A 851 0.06 -16.46 -38.49
CA ILE A 851 0.98 -16.96 -37.46
C ILE A 851 1.55 -18.33 -37.83
N ASP A 852 0.74 -19.23 -38.41
CA ASP A 852 1.17 -20.59 -38.76
C ASP A 852 2.24 -20.62 -39.85
N ARG A 853 2.31 -19.59 -40.69
CA ARG A 853 3.28 -19.48 -41.80
C ARG A 853 4.70 -19.13 -41.36
N PHE A 854 4.83 -18.41 -40.26
CA PHE A 854 6.13 -17.91 -39.78
C PHE A 854 6.55 -18.64 -38.52
N GLU A 855 7.86 -18.62 -38.23
CA GLU A 855 8.35 -19.06 -36.93
C GLU A 855 7.61 -18.28 -35.83
N ARG A 856 6.84 -18.99 -35.00
CA ARG A 856 6.02 -18.44 -33.91
C ARG A 856 6.81 -17.47 -33.01
N ARG A 857 8.11 -17.76 -32.79
CA ARG A 857 9.05 -16.87 -32.08
C ARG A 857 9.24 -15.52 -32.78
N ARG A 858 9.41 -15.51 -34.11
CA ARG A 858 9.56 -14.27 -34.90
C ARG A 858 8.26 -13.48 -34.96
N VAL A 859 7.13 -14.17 -35.08
CA VAL A 859 5.80 -13.55 -35.00
C VAL A 859 5.65 -12.82 -33.67
N ALA A 860 5.93 -13.50 -32.56
CA ALA A 860 5.84 -12.91 -31.23
C ALA A 860 6.73 -11.66 -31.06
N TRP A 861 7.98 -11.72 -31.53
CA TRP A 861 8.92 -10.60 -31.55
C TRP A 861 8.39 -9.40 -32.36
N TRP A 862 8.00 -9.63 -33.61
CA TRP A 862 7.58 -8.54 -34.49
C TRP A 862 6.22 -7.99 -34.10
N ALA A 863 5.26 -8.82 -33.71
CA ALA A 863 3.94 -8.36 -33.28
C ALA A 863 4.04 -7.40 -32.09
N THR A 864 4.84 -7.75 -31.07
CA THR A 864 5.05 -6.88 -29.91
C THR A 864 5.86 -5.63 -30.24
N THR A 865 6.93 -5.76 -31.02
CA THR A 865 7.79 -4.62 -31.42
C THR A 865 7.04 -3.61 -32.29
N LEU A 866 6.33 -4.08 -33.32
CA LEU A 866 5.53 -3.21 -34.20
C LEU A 866 4.36 -2.59 -33.45
N SER A 867 3.70 -3.34 -32.55
CA SER A 867 2.62 -2.77 -31.74
C SER A 867 3.13 -1.67 -30.83
N ALA A 868 4.29 -1.85 -30.17
CA ALA A 868 4.92 -0.80 -29.37
C ALA A 868 5.26 0.45 -30.20
N ALA A 869 5.79 0.27 -31.42
CA ALA A 869 6.07 1.38 -32.32
C ALA A 869 4.77 2.10 -32.76
N LEU A 870 3.75 1.36 -33.18
CA LEU A 870 2.48 1.93 -33.66
C LEU A 870 1.73 2.70 -32.56
N VAL A 871 1.66 2.17 -31.33
CA VAL A 871 1.02 2.91 -30.22
C VAL A 871 1.83 4.15 -29.83
N THR A 872 3.16 4.12 -29.98
CA THR A 872 4.02 5.31 -29.82
C THR A 872 3.76 6.34 -30.91
N VAL A 873 3.54 5.92 -32.16
CA VAL A 873 3.11 6.82 -33.25
C VAL A 873 1.75 7.44 -32.95
N ILE A 874 0.80 6.67 -32.41
CA ILE A 874 -0.52 7.20 -31.98
C ILE A 874 -0.37 8.22 -30.85
N VAL A 875 0.58 8.04 -29.94
CA VAL A 875 0.91 9.07 -28.94
C VAL A 875 1.29 10.37 -29.65
N ILE A 876 2.21 10.32 -30.61
CA ILE A 876 2.75 11.50 -31.30
C ILE A 876 1.68 12.18 -32.17
N LEU A 877 0.90 11.41 -32.94
CA LEU A 877 -0.02 11.93 -33.95
C LEU A 877 -1.43 12.24 -33.43
N VAL A 878 -1.82 11.66 -32.29
CA VAL A 878 -3.20 11.72 -31.80
C VAL A 878 -3.28 12.22 -30.36
N ILE A 879 -2.60 11.56 -29.42
CA ILE A 879 -2.77 11.85 -27.98
C ILE A 879 -2.10 13.17 -27.59
N LEU A 880 -0.89 13.46 -28.07
CA LEU A 880 -0.22 14.75 -27.80
C LEU A 880 -0.99 15.93 -28.41
N PRO A 881 -1.44 15.90 -29.69
CA PRO A 881 -2.24 16.98 -30.26
C PRO A 881 -3.64 17.13 -29.67
N LEU A 882 -4.24 16.06 -29.13
CA LEU A 882 -5.57 16.12 -28.50
C LEU A 882 -5.59 17.02 -27.26
N GLY A 883 -4.46 17.09 -26.53
CA GLY A 883 -4.34 17.90 -25.32
C GLY A 883 -5.41 17.56 -24.29
N SER A 884 -5.95 18.58 -23.60
CA SER A 884 -7.03 18.45 -22.61
C SER A 884 -8.43 18.23 -23.21
N SER A 885 -8.59 18.37 -24.53
CA SER A 885 -9.90 18.33 -25.16
C SER A 885 -10.53 16.93 -25.18
N SER A 886 -11.86 16.87 -25.12
CA SER A 886 -12.61 15.65 -25.46
C SER A 886 -12.43 15.30 -26.95
N PRO A 887 -12.32 14.01 -27.31
CA PRO A 887 -12.36 13.56 -28.70
C PRO A 887 -13.79 13.49 -29.26
N GLU A 888 -14.83 13.65 -28.45
CA GLU A 888 -16.22 13.68 -28.93
C GLU A 888 -16.41 14.82 -29.96
N GLY A 889 -16.97 14.49 -31.13
CA GLY A 889 -17.08 15.42 -32.27
C GLY A 889 -15.80 15.61 -33.10
N LYS A 890 -14.65 15.04 -32.70
CA LYS A 890 -13.38 15.11 -33.43
C LYS A 890 -13.05 13.77 -34.10
N THR A 891 -13.59 13.56 -35.30
CA THR A 891 -13.49 12.28 -36.03
C THR A 891 -12.06 11.73 -36.13
N TRP A 892 -11.08 12.56 -36.47
CA TRP A 892 -9.68 12.12 -36.61
C TRP A 892 -9.09 11.59 -35.30
N SER A 893 -9.34 12.28 -34.18
CA SER A 893 -8.86 11.88 -32.86
C SER A 893 -9.52 10.58 -32.40
N THR A 894 -10.84 10.45 -32.56
CA THR A 894 -11.57 9.21 -32.24
C THR A 894 -11.06 8.03 -33.07
N VAL A 895 -10.90 8.20 -34.38
CA VAL A 895 -10.36 7.15 -35.27
C VAL A 895 -8.95 6.75 -34.84
N GLY A 896 -8.08 7.71 -34.56
CA GLY A 896 -6.71 7.46 -34.11
C GLY A 896 -6.64 6.67 -32.80
N LEU A 897 -7.50 7.00 -31.82
CA LEU A 897 -7.59 6.25 -30.56
C LEU A 897 -8.14 4.83 -30.77
N ILE A 898 -9.16 4.66 -31.63
CA ILE A 898 -9.68 3.34 -32.00
C ILE A 898 -8.59 2.50 -32.68
N LEU A 899 -7.81 3.06 -33.60
CA LEU A 899 -6.67 2.37 -34.21
C LEU A 899 -5.66 1.90 -33.16
N GLY A 900 -5.39 2.71 -32.13
CA GLY A 900 -4.55 2.31 -31.01
C GLY A 900 -5.13 1.15 -30.20
N LEU A 901 -6.43 1.15 -29.96
CA LEU A 901 -7.13 0.04 -29.32
C LEU A 901 -7.08 -1.23 -30.19
N VAL A 902 -7.22 -1.11 -31.51
CA VAL A 902 -7.11 -2.24 -32.46
C VAL A 902 -5.69 -2.81 -32.44
N VAL A 903 -4.65 -1.98 -32.47
CA VAL A 903 -3.25 -2.42 -32.36
C VAL A 903 -3.03 -3.14 -31.03
N ALA A 904 -3.50 -2.56 -29.93
CA ALA A 904 -3.42 -3.19 -28.61
C ALA A 904 -4.12 -4.56 -28.60
N GLN A 905 -5.36 -4.66 -29.10
CA GLN A 905 -6.09 -5.93 -29.16
C GLN A 905 -5.36 -6.98 -30.04
N SER A 906 -4.77 -6.53 -31.15
CA SER A 906 -4.08 -7.41 -32.09
C SER A 906 -2.87 -8.12 -31.46
N VAL A 907 -2.08 -7.43 -30.63
CA VAL A 907 -0.91 -8.07 -29.99
C VAL A 907 -1.32 -9.13 -28.96
N ALA A 908 -2.36 -8.89 -28.16
CA ALA A 908 -2.87 -9.87 -27.21
C ALA A 908 -3.41 -11.11 -27.93
N ARG A 909 -4.09 -10.91 -29.06
CA ARG A 909 -4.61 -12.00 -29.91
C ARG A 909 -3.51 -12.84 -30.52
N ILE A 910 -2.49 -12.21 -31.05
CA ILE A 910 -1.32 -12.90 -31.60
C ILE A 910 -0.64 -13.72 -30.50
N ALA A 911 -0.51 -13.18 -29.29
CA ALA A 911 0.04 -13.91 -28.16
C ALA A 911 -0.80 -15.13 -27.76
N LEU A 912 -2.13 -14.99 -27.72
CA LEU A 912 -3.04 -16.10 -27.44
C LEU A 912 -2.99 -17.20 -28.52
N ALA A 913 -2.97 -16.82 -29.79
CA ALA A 913 -2.86 -17.76 -30.91
C ALA A 913 -1.49 -18.46 -30.92
N THR A 914 -0.41 -17.71 -30.68
CA THR A 914 0.95 -18.27 -30.51
C THR A 914 0.97 -19.29 -29.39
N LYS A 915 0.35 -18.97 -28.24
CA LYS A 915 0.24 -19.88 -27.10
C LYS A 915 -0.61 -21.11 -27.43
N ALA A 916 -1.75 -20.96 -28.08
CA ALA A 916 -2.61 -22.09 -28.44
C ALA A 916 -1.86 -23.10 -29.33
N ALA A 917 -1.06 -22.60 -30.27
CA ALA A 917 -0.25 -23.43 -31.17
C ALA A 917 0.99 -24.04 -30.48
N ALA A 918 1.60 -23.34 -29.53
CA ALA A 918 2.84 -23.75 -28.85
C ALA A 918 2.64 -24.68 -27.64
N LEU A 919 1.49 -24.59 -26.98
CA LEU A 919 1.26 -25.23 -25.68
C LEU A 919 1.42 -26.76 -25.70
N PRO A 920 0.93 -27.50 -26.72
CA PRO A 920 1.13 -28.95 -26.81
C PRO A 920 2.60 -29.36 -26.85
N ASP A 921 3.39 -28.66 -27.65
CA ASP A 921 4.82 -28.91 -27.83
C ASP A 921 5.59 -28.64 -26.54
N VAL A 922 5.27 -27.52 -25.89
CA VAL A 922 5.93 -27.04 -24.68
C VAL A 922 5.67 -27.92 -23.45
N LEU A 923 4.49 -28.56 -23.39
CA LEU A 923 4.12 -29.47 -22.29
C LEU A 923 4.30 -30.95 -22.63
N SER A 924 4.76 -31.29 -23.84
CA SER A 924 4.91 -32.67 -24.30
C SER A 924 3.63 -33.51 -24.14
N GLY A 925 2.47 -32.89 -24.37
CA GLY A 925 1.15 -33.53 -24.26
C GLY A 925 0.64 -33.77 -22.82
N LYS A 926 1.43 -33.49 -21.77
CA LYS A 926 1.03 -33.67 -20.36
C LYS A 926 0.42 -32.38 -19.78
N ASP A 927 -0.46 -32.49 -18.79
CA ASP A 927 -1.02 -31.36 -18.05
C ASP A 927 -1.64 -30.24 -18.91
N LEU A 928 -2.07 -30.54 -20.15
CA LEU A 928 -2.50 -29.55 -21.14
C LEU A 928 -3.67 -28.71 -20.65
N LEU A 929 -4.65 -29.36 -20.01
CA LEU A 929 -5.81 -28.67 -19.47
C LEU A 929 -5.42 -27.72 -18.33
N GLN A 930 -4.54 -28.16 -17.43
CA GLN A 930 -4.04 -27.35 -16.33
C GLN A 930 -3.25 -26.14 -16.86
N GLY A 931 -2.31 -26.38 -17.80
CA GLY A 931 -1.55 -25.33 -18.46
C GLY A 931 -2.44 -24.34 -19.22
N ASN A 932 -3.49 -24.84 -19.88
CA ASN A 932 -4.46 -24.02 -20.58
C ASN A 932 -5.29 -23.16 -19.61
N GLY A 933 -5.83 -23.76 -18.55
CA GLY A 933 -6.59 -23.04 -17.52
C GLY A 933 -5.78 -21.94 -16.84
N LEU A 934 -4.53 -22.23 -16.47
CA LEU A 934 -3.63 -21.28 -15.81
C LEU A 934 -3.20 -20.14 -16.74
N SER A 935 -2.89 -20.47 -17.99
CA SER A 935 -2.62 -19.50 -19.07
C SER A 935 -3.79 -18.55 -19.29
N GLN A 936 -5.02 -19.07 -19.37
CA GLN A 936 -6.19 -18.25 -19.63
C GLN A 936 -6.54 -17.36 -18.43
N ALA A 937 -6.48 -17.91 -17.22
CA ALA A 937 -6.75 -17.16 -15.99
C ALA A 937 -5.72 -16.05 -15.74
N GLY A 938 -4.44 -16.42 -15.72
CA GLY A 938 -3.36 -15.46 -15.50
C GLY A 938 -3.27 -14.42 -16.61
N GLY A 939 -3.61 -14.80 -17.84
CA GLY A 939 -3.67 -13.88 -18.97
C GLY A 939 -4.75 -12.81 -18.86
N GLY A 940 -5.97 -13.22 -18.45
CA GLY A 940 -7.05 -12.30 -18.14
C GLY A 940 -6.71 -11.39 -16.96
N LEU A 941 -6.10 -11.92 -15.91
CA LEU A 941 -5.64 -11.13 -14.76
C LEU A 941 -4.57 -10.11 -15.18
N ALA A 942 -3.60 -10.50 -16.01
CA ALA A 942 -2.57 -9.62 -16.53
C ALA A 942 -3.17 -8.46 -17.35
N GLN A 943 -4.17 -8.75 -18.18
CA GLN A 943 -4.91 -7.75 -18.95
C GLN A 943 -5.65 -6.75 -18.04
N VAL A 944 -6.45 -7.23 -17.09
CA VAL A 944 -7.22 -6.37 -16.18
C VAL A 944 -6.29 -5.54 -15.30
N PHE A 945 -5.21 -6.14 -14.78
CA PHE A 945 -4.18 -5.42 -14.04
C PHE A 945 -3.54 -4.34 -14.90
N GLY A 946 -3.21 -4.65 -16.15
CA GLY A 946 -2.72 -3.68 -17.12
C GLY A 946 -3.68 -2.50 -17.31
N ILE A 947 -4.98 -2.75 -17.52
CA ILE A 947 -6.00 -1.70 -17.66
C ILE A 947 -6.03 -0.80 -16.42
N GLY A 948 -5.99 -1.38 -15.22
CA GLY A 948 -5.92 -0.64 -13.97
C GLY A 948 -4.68 0.26 -13.90
N VAL A 949 -3.49 -0.29 -14.15
CA VAL A 949 -2.22 0.47 -14.14
C VAL A 949 -2.25 1.59 -15.18
N GLY A 950 -2.68 1.30 -16.41
CA GLY A 950 -2.77 2.29 -17.49
C GLY A 950 -3.70 3.44 -17.13
N THR A 951 -4.88 3.12 -16.58
CA THR A 951 -5.87 4.11 -16.15
C THR A 951 -5.34 4.97 -14.99
N ILE A 952 -4.72 4.35 -13.98
CA ILE A 952 -4.12 5.07 -12.83
C ILE A 952 -3.00 6.00 -13.30
N VAL A 953 -2.03 5.51 -14.08
CA VAL A 953 -0.93 6.33 -14.58
C VAL A 953 -1.45 7.48 -15.45
N ALA A 954 -2.45 7.19 -16.31
CA ALA A 954 -3.06 8.18 -17.17
C ALA A 954 -3.84 9.26 -16.42
N GLY A 955 -4.52 8.89 -15.33
CA GLY A 955 -5.25 9.81 -14.46
C GLY A 955 -4.34 10.63 -13.55
N GLN A 956 -3.23 10.06 -13.06
CA GLN A 956 -2.31 10.75 -12.15
C GLN A 956 -1.31 11.65 -12.89
N VAL A 957 -0.90 11.27 -14.10
CA VAL A 957 0.12 11.99 -14.85
C VAL A 957 -0.41 12.50 -16.19
N ALA A 958 -0.56 11.62 -17.17
CA ALA A 958 -1.14 11.92 -18.47
C ALA A 958 -1.36 10.62 -19.29
N PRO A 959 -2.38 10.56 -20.17
CA PRO A 959 -2.65 9.37 -20.98
C PRO A 959 -1.47 8.92 -21.85
N TRP A 960 -0.70 9.85 -22.43
CA TRP A 960 0.45 9.49 -23.27
C TRP A 960 1.54 8.73 -22.50
N ILE A 961 1.78 9.05 -21.23
CA ILE A 961 2.74 8.32 -20.38
C ILE A 961 2.26 6.90 -20.12
N GLY A 962 0.95 6.74 -19.86
CA GLY A 962 0.33 5.42 -19.74
C GLY A 962 0.53 4.58 -21.00
N VAL A 963 0.30 5.15 -22.19
CA VAL A 963 0.53 4.43 -23.46
C VAL A 963 2.00 4.07 -23.67
N LEU A 964 2.94 4.97 -23.38
CA LEU A 964 4.38 4.70 -23.47
C LEU A 964 4.85 3.63 -22.47
N LEU A 965 4.28 3.60 -21.26
CA LEU A 965 4.51 2.52 -20.30
C LEU A 965 4.04 1.18 -20.87
N GLY A 966 2.85 1.16 -21.48
CA GLY A 966 2.33 -0.01 -22.19
C GLY A 966 3.26 -0.45 -23.33
N ALA A 967 3.75 0.49 -24.13
CA ALA A 967 4.74 0.23 -25.19
C ALA A 967 6.05 -0.37 -24.63
N ALA A 968 6.55 0.15 -23.51
CA ALA A 968 7.74 -0.39 -22.84
C ALA A 968 7.51 -1.84 -22.36
N ILE A 969 6.34 -2.15 -21.79
CA ILE A 969 5.98 -3.52 -21.40
C ILE A 969 5.92 -4.44 -22.63
N LEU A 970 5.39 -3.97 -23.76
CA LEU A 970 5.39 -4.74 -25.01
C LEU A 970 6.81 -4.99 -25.53
N VAL A 971 7.73 -4.03 -25.43
CA VAL A 971 9.16 -4.23 -25.77
C VAL A 971 9.79 -5.28 -24.86
N VAL A 972 9.49 -5.28 -23.56
CA VAL A 972 9.92 -6.35 -22.66
C VAL A 972 9.34 -7.70 -23.10
N GLY A 973 8.06 -7.75 -23.47
CA GLY A 973 7.43 -8.93 -24.08
C GLY A 973 8.18 -9.42 -25.33
N ALA A 974 8.60 -8.50 -26.21
CA ALA A 974 9.44 -8.83 -27.37
C ALA A 974 10.74 -9.49 -26.92
N VAL A 975 11.47 -8.90 -25.97
CA VAL A 975 12.73 -9.46 -25.46
C VAL A 975 12.53 -10.85 -24.85
N VAL A 976 11.43 -11.08 -24.13
CA VAL A 976 11.07 -12.40 -23.58
C VAL A 976 10.78 -13.42 -24.68
N SER A 977 10.10 -13.03 -25.75
CA SER A 977 9.76 -13.96 -26.84
C SER A 977 11.01 -14.56 -27.50
N ARG A 978 12.14 -13.83 -27.53
CA ARG A 978 13.44 -14.37 -28.03
C ARG A 978 13.94 -15.58 -27.24
N GLN A 979 13.48 -15.76 -26.01
CA GLN A 979 13.87 -16.88 -25.15
C GLN A 979 13.03 -18.14 -25.35
N MET A 980 11.94 -18.05 -26.12
CA MET A 980 11.06 -19.19 -26.43
C MET A 980 11.82 -20.26 -27.22
N ARG A 981 11.70 -21.52 -26.76
CA ARG A 981 12.27 -22.73 -27.36
C ARG A 981 11.16 -23.75 -27.54
N SER A 982 11.36 -24.71 -28.45
CA SER A 982 10.38 -25.78 -28.68
C SER A 982 9.05 -25.24 -29.24
N VAL A 983 9.12 -24.17 -30.05
CA VAL A 983 7.95 -23.45 -30.60
C VAL A 983 8.02 -23.36 -32.13
N GLU A 984 8.68 -24.30 -32.80
CA GLU A 984 8.92 -24.27 -34.25
C GLU A 984 7.72 -24.84 -35.01
N SER A 985 7.15 -24.06 -35.94
CA SER A 985 6.24 -24.55 -36.98
C SER A 985 7.04 -24.87 -38.24
N ARG A 986 6.72 -25.99 -38.91
CA ARG A 986 7.25 -26.28 -40.25
C ARG A 986 6.66 -25.27 -41.26
N PRO A 987 7.48 -24.59 -42.09
CA PRO A 987 6.98 -23.67 -43.11
C PRO A 987 6.05 -24.41 -44.08
N HIS A 988 4.85 -23.87 -44.33
CA HIS A 988 3.96 -24.35 -45.39
C HIS A 988 4.12 -23.48 -46.64
N GLU A 989 4.40 -24.10 -47.80
CA GLU A 989 4.66 -23.42 -49.08
C GLU A 989 3.38 -23.15 -49.91
N ALA A 990 2.29 -22.68 -49.29
CA ALA A 990 1.04 -22.38 -50.02
C ALA A 990 0.94 -20.90 -50.45
N SER A 991 0.24 -20.64 -51.57
CA SER A 991 -0.02 -19.28 -52.07
C SER A 991 -1.15 -18.58 -51.29
N LEU A 992 -0.97 -17.30 -50.93
CA LEU A 992 -1.87 -16.50 -50.08
C LEU A 992 -3.35 -16.52 -50.50
N GLY A 993 -3.65 -16.46 -51.80
CA GLY A 993 -5.03 -16.51 -52.32
C GLY A 993 -5.73 -17.87 -52.14
N ARG A 994 -4.99 -18.98 -52.24
CA ARG A 994 -5.52 -20.33 -51.94
C ARG A 994 -5.78 -20.51 -50.45
N GLU A 995 -4.98 -19.85 -49.62
CA GLU A 995 -5.08 -19.89 -48.17
C GLU A 995 -6.28 -19.08 -47.65
N VAL A 996 -6.51 -17.88 -48.18
CA VAL A 996 -7.72 -17.08 -47.88
C VAL A 996 -9.01 -17.82 -48.30
N ARG A 997 -9.01 -18.47 -49.47
CA ARG A 997 -10.16 -19.29 -49.89
C ARG A 997 -10.33 -20.54 -49.04
N ARG A 998 -9.22 -21.13 -48.56
CA ARG A 998 -9.22 -22.22 -47.58
C ARG A 998 -9.73 -21.73 -46.21
N ILE A 999 -9.46 -20.50 -45.80
CA ILE A 999 -9.95 -19.87 -44.54
C ILE A 999 -11.47 -19.80 -44.51
N LEU A 1000 -12.09 -19.22 -45.54
CA LEU A 1000 -13.56 -19.15 -45.60
C LEU A 1000 -14.18 -20.54 -45.57
N ARG A 1001 -13.62 -21.51 -46.30
CA ARG A 1001 -14.07 -22.91 -46.23
C ARG A 1001 -13.79 -23.58 -44.88
N THR A 1002 -12.72 -23.23 -44.18
CA THR A 1002 -12.35 -23.84 -42.88
C THR A 1002 -13.08 -23.23 -41.71
N VAL A 1003 -13.49 -21.96 -41.78
CA VAL A 1003 -14.44 -21.36 -40.82
C VAL A 1003 -15.82 -21.96 -41.02
N VAL A 1004 -16.31 -22.06 -42.26
CA VAL A 1004 -17.58 -22.73 -42.57
C VAL A 1004 -17.55 -24.20 -42.16
N ALA A 1005 -16.51 -24.94 -42.53
CA ALA A 1005 -16.33 -26.32 -42.08
C ALA A 1005 -16.18 -26.41 -40.55
N GLY A 1006 -15.56 -25.42 -39.88
CA GLY A 1006 -15.51 -25.37 -38.42
C GLY A 1006 -16.88 -25.18 -37.79
N ILE A 1007 -17.74 -24.36 -38.38
CA ILE A 1007 -19.13 -24.16 -37.94
C ILE A 1007 -19.93 -25.45 -38.17
N GLU A 1008 -19.82 -26.05 -39.37
CA GLU A 1008 -20.47 -27.32 -39.70
C GLU A 1008 -20.03 -28.43 -38.74
N GLU A 1009 -18.74 -28.51 -38.45
CA GLU A 1009 -18.16 -29.53 -37.57
C GLU A 1009 -18.59 -29.35 -36.10
N VAL A 1010 -18.65 -28.10 -35.61
CA VAL A 1010 -19.18 -27.81 -34.27
C VAL A 1010 -20.69 -28.09 -34.23
N ALA A 1011 -21.43 -27.72 -35.28
CA ALA A 1011 -22.88 -27.97 -35.36
C ALA A 1011 -23.21 -29.47 -35.48
N ALA A 1012 -22.36 -30.26 -36.14
CA ALA A 1012 -22.48 -31.71 -36.24
C ALA A 1012 -22.24 -32.42 -34.89
N ARG A 1013 -21.68 -31.74 -33.90
CA ARG A 1013 -21.40 -32.27 -32.56
C ARG A 1013 -22.22 -31.56 -31.49
N PRO A 1014 -23.33 -32.15 -31.03
CA PRO A 1014 -24.25 -31.47 -30.12
C PRO A 1014 -23.60 -30.97 -28.83
N ALA A 1015 -22.65 -31.70 -28.24
CA ALA A 1015 -21.92 -31.27 -27.05
C ALA A 1015 -20.99 -30.07 -27.33
N ALA A 1016 -20.29 -30.05 -28.47
CA ALA A 1016 -19.43 -28.93 -28.86
C ALA A 1016 -20.24 -27.65 -29.12
N ALA A 1017 -21.37 -27.78 -29.84
CA ALA A 1017 -22.30 -26.69 -30.09
C ALA A 1017 -22.89 -26.13 -28.78
N LEU A 1018 -23.28 -27.01 -27.84
CA LEU A 1018 -23.79 -26.60 -26.53
C LEU A 1018 -22.74 -25.84 -25.73
N GLY A 1019 -21.50 -26.31 -25.72
CA GLY A 1019 -20.39 -25.64 -25.04
C GLY A 1019 -20.17 -24.22 -25.58
N LEU A 1020 -20.06 -24.08 -26.91
CA LEU A 1020 -19.84 -22.79 -27.58
C LEU A 1020 -21.02 -21.83 -27.42
N SER A 1021 -22.26 -22.31 -27.55
CA SER A 1021 -23.45 -21.47 -27.36
C SER A 1021 -23.59 -20.98 -25.93
N SER A 1022 -23.31 -21.85 -24.95
CA SER A 1022 -23.38 -21.50 -23.53
C SER A 1022 -22.30 -20.49 -23.14
N PHE A 1023 -21.09 -20.63 -23.71
CA PHE A 1023 -20.03 -19.63 -23.58
C PHE A 1023 -20.49 -18.27 -24.10
N GLN A 1024 -21.08 -18.25 -25.30
CA GLN A 1024 -21.61 -17.03 -25.90
C GLN A 1024 -22.69 -16.37 -25.03
N MET A 1025 -23.62 -17.16 -24.49
CA MET A 1025 -24.68 -16.66 -23.62
C MET A 1025 -24.12 -16.06 -22.32
N LEU A 1026 -23.22 -16.76 -21.63
CA LEU A 1026 -22.53 -16.27 -20.44
C LEU A 1026 -21.86 -14.92 -20.70
N ARG A 1027 -21.27 -14.79 -21.88
CA ARG A 1027 -20.56 -13.61 -22.31
C ARG A 1027 -21.49 -12.43 -22.63
N TYR A 1028 -22.57 -12.67 -23.38
CA TYR A 1028 -23.59 -11.66 -23.64
C TYR A 1028 -24.14 -11.11 -22.32
N GLN A 1029 -24.42 -11.98 -21.37
CA GLN A 1029 -24.97 -11.57 -20.10
C GLN A 1029 -23.96 -10.79 -19.25
N PHE A 1030 -22.78 -11.35 -19.01
CA PHE A 1030 -21.83 -10.76 -18.08
C PHE A 1030 -21.03 -9.59 -18.66
N TRP A 1031 -20.30 -9.81 -19.76
CA TRP A 1031 -19.44 -8.79 -20.38
C TRP A 1031 -20.24 -7.76 -21.19
N GLY A 1032 -21.35 -8.20 -21.77
CA GLY A 1032 -22.28 -7.35 -22.50
C GLY A 1032 -23.20 -6.57 -21.58
N PHE A 1033 -24.29 -7.19 -21.12
CA PHE A 1033 -25.34 -6.47 -20.40
C PHE A 1033 -24.90 -5.98 -19.01
N VAL A 1034 -24.36 -6.84 -18.16
CA VAL A 1034 -24.01 -6.47 -16.77
C VAL A 1034 -22.88 -5.43 -16.74
N LEU A 1035 -21.73 -5.71 -17.37
CA LEU A 1035 -20.55 -4.85 -17.28
C LEU A 1035 -20.73 -3.54 -18.06
N MET A 1036 -21.36 -3.56 -19.24
CA MET A 1036 -21.61 -2.32 -20.01
C MET A 1036 -22.65 -1.45 -19.31
N THR A 1037 -23.73 -2.04 -18.77
CA THR A 1037 -24.72 -1.26 -18.00
C THR A 1037 -24.09 -0.64 -16.76
N PHE A 1038 -23.21 -1.37 -16.06
CA PHE A 1038 -22.44 -0.79 -14.96
C PHE A 1038 -21.56 0.37 -15.44
N ALA A 1039 -20.83 0.22 -16.55
CA ALA A 1039 -19.97 1.26 -17.09
C ALA A 1039 -20.74 2.52 -17.51
N LEU A 1040 -21.92 2.36 -18.14
CA LEU A 1040 -22.76 3.48 -18.57
C LEU A 1040 -23.47 4.16 -17.40
N TYR A 1041 -23.97 3.38 -16.42
CA TYR A 1041 -24.65 3.93 -15.24
C TYR A 1041 -23.68 4.44 -14.16
N ALA A 1042 -22.37 4.23 -14.32
CA ALA A 1042 -21.37 4.62 -13.34
C ALA A 1042 -21.42 6.11 -13.00
N LYS A 1043 -21.70 6.98 -14.00
CA LYS A 1043 -21.88 8.43 -13.80
C LYS A 1043 -23.05 8.73 -12.86
N ASN A 1044 -24.16 8.02 -12.98
CA ASN A 1044 -25.33 8.22 -12.12
C ASN A 1044 -25.12 7.71 -10.69
N LEU A 1045 -24.30 6.67 -10.50
CA LEU A 1045 -23.88 6.22 -9.17
C LEU A 1045 -22.99 7.25 -8.45
N VAL A 1046 -22.39 8.17 -9.21
CA VAL A 1046 -21.45 9.18 -8.73
C VAL A 1046 -22.13 10.54 -8.51
N GLN A 1047 -23.09 10.94 -9.36
CA GLN A 1047 -23.70 12.28 -9.31
C GLN A 1047 -24.62 12.54 -8.10
N GLY A 1048 -24.93 11.53 -7.27
CA GLY A 1048 -25.84 11.62 -6.12
C GLY A 1048 -25.19 11.70 -4.73
N GLY A 1049 -23.86 11.80 -4.63
CA GLY A 1049 -23.13 11.91 -3.37
C GLY A 1049 -21.65 12.21 -3.58
N ASN A 1050 -20.90 12.52 -2.51
CA ASN A 1050 -19.43 12.57 -2.54
C ASN A 1050 -18.93 11.23 -3.09
N ALA A 1051 -18.59 11.21 -4.37
CA ALA A 1051 -18.37 9.98 -5.10
C ALA A 1051 -17.07 9.33 -4.65
N ASP A 1052 -17.23 8.42 -3.71
CA ASP A 1052 -16.15 7.59 -3.23
C ASP A 1052 -15.65 6.72 -4.39
N SER A 1053 -14.51 7.15 -4.96
CA SER A 1053 -13.61 6.33 -5.81
C SER A 1053 -13.42 4.89 -5.29
N LEU A 1054 -13.66 4.71 -3.99
CA LEU A 1054 -13.75 3.49 -3.21
C LEU A 1054 -14.74 2.44 -3.73
N SER A 1055 -15.92 2.88 -4.16
CA SER A 1055 -17.04 2.06 -4.59
C SER A 1055 -16.73 1.36 -5.93
N GLN A 1056 -16.05 2.09 -6.81
CA GLN A 1056 -15.55 1.63 -8.10
C GLN A 1056 -14.32 0.72 -7.94
N ILE A 1057 -13.41 1.04 -7.01
CA ILE A 1057 -12.25 0.20 -6.69
C ILE A 1057 -12.71 -1.11 -6.05
N LEU A 1058 -13.69 -1.10 -5.13
CA LEU A 1058 -14.18 -2.30 -4.45
C LEU A 1058 -14.98 -3.21 -5.39
N SER A 1059 -15.75 -2.65 -6.33
CA SER A 1059 -16.38 -3.42 -7.41
C SER A 1059 -15.34 -4.10 -8.32
N GLY A 1060 -14.23 -3.42 -8.62
CA GLY A 1060 -13.11 -3.99 -9.37
C GLY A 1060 -12.37 -5.09 -8.60
N VAL A 1061 -11.99 -4.83 -7.34
CA VAL A 1061 -11.28 -5.79 -6.48
C VAL A 1061 -12.18 -6.97 -6.12
N GLY A 1062 -13.42 -6.72 -5.72
CA GLY A 1062 -14.43 -7.75 -5.47
C GLY A 1062 -14.67 -8.62 -6.70
N GLY A 1063 -14.76 -8.02 -7.89
CA GLY A 1063 -14.80 -8.75 -9.15
C GLY A 1063 -13.58 -9.67 -9.37
N LEU A 1064 -12.37 -9.17 -9.13
CA LEU A 1064 -11.13 -9.96 -9.21
C LEU A 1064 -11.13 -11.14 -8.22
N VAL A 1065 -11.56 -10.91 -6.97
CA VAL A 1065 -11.69 -11.96 -5.96
C VAL A 1065 -12.74 -12.99 -6.39
N GLY A 1066 -13.89 -12.55 -6.86
CA GLY A 1066 -14.94 -13.41 -7.40
C GLY A 1066 -14.41 -14.29 -8.53
N GLY A 1067 -13.69 -13.72 -9.49
CA GLY A 1067 -13.08 -14.46 -10.59
C GLY A 1067 -12.01 -15.47 -10.14
N ALA A 1068 -11.14 -15.08 -9.20
CA ALA A 1068 -10.14 -15.98 -8.63
C ALA A 1068 -10.79 -17.15 -7.87
N LEU A 1069 -11.84 -16.89 -7.09
CA LEU A 1069 -12.62 -17.93 -6.41
C LEU A 1069 -13.34 -18.84 -7.41
N GLY A 1070 -13.93 -18.28 -8.47
CA GLY A 1070 -14.56 -19.05 -9.54
C GLY A 1070 -13.58 -20.03 -10.19
N LEU A 1071 -12.34 -19.57 -10.44
CA LEU A 1071 -11.26 -20.41 -10.95
C LEU A 1071 -10.88 -21.54 -10.00
N ILE A 1072 -10.66 -21.22 -8.72
CA ILE A 1072 -10.27 -22.20 -7.68
C ILE A 1072 -11.36 -23.26 -7.52
N VAL A 1073 -12.62 -22.83 -7.43
CA VAL A 1073 -13.77 -23.72 -7.28
C VAL A 1073 -13.92 -24.61 -8.52
N ALA A 1074 -13.80 -24.05 -9.74
CA ALA A 1074 -13.83 -24.83 -10.97
C ALA A 1074 -12.75 -25.91 -10.98
N GLN A 1075 -11.50 -25.55 -10.69
CA GLN A 1075 -10.37 -26.48 -10.68
C GLN A 1075 -10.51 -27.56 -9.59
N ARG A 1076 -11.07 -27.21 -8.43
CA ARG A 1076 -11.27 -28.16 -7.32
C ARG A 1076 -12.42 -29.13 -7.56
N LEU A 1077 -13.44 -28.72 -8.34
CA LEU A 1077 -14.62 -29.53 -8.60
C LEU A 1077 -14.55 -30.29 -9.93
N LYS A 1078 -13.62 -29.98 -10.84
CA LYS A 1078 -13.54 -30.58 -12.18
C LYS A 1078 -13.50 -32.12 -12.17
N ASP A 1079 -12.83 -32.74 -11.19
CA ASP A 1079 -12.69 -34.20 -11.10
C ASP A 1079 -13.90 -34.88 -10.41
N ARG A 1080 -14.73 -34.09 -9.70
CA ARG A 1080 -15.83 -34.59 -8.86
C ARG A 1080 -17.21 -34.29 -9.44
N VAL A 1081 -17.33 -33.23 -10.23
CA VAL A 1081 -18.59 -32.71 -10.74
C VAL A 1081 -18.50 -32.63 -12.26
N PRO A 1082 -19.44 -33.24 -13.01
CA PRO A 1082 -19.47 -33.14 -14.46
C PRO A 1082 -19.49 -31.67 -14.92
N PRO A 1083 -18.70 -31.28 -15.94
CA PRO A 1083 -18.60 -29.90 -16.43
C PRO A 1083 -19.96 -29.26 -16.73
N ILE A 1084 -20.91 -30.02 -17.28
CA ILE A 1084 -22.26 -29.52 -17.59
C ILE A 1084 -23.04 -29.05 -16.34
N ARG A 1085 -22.83 -29.66 -15.17
CA ARG A 1085 -23.49 -29.23 -13.93
C ARG A 1085 -22.87 -27.95 -13.39
N LEU A 1086 -21.55 -27.80 -13.50
CA LEU A 1086 -20.85 -26.57 -13.13
C LEU A 1086 -21.26 -25.42 -14.05
N LEU A 1087 -21.39 -25.69 -15.36
CA LEU A 1087 -21.90 -24.74 -16.34
C LEU A 1087 -23.32 -24.28 -16.00
N LEU A 1088 -24.28 -25.20 -15.84
CA LEU A 1088 -25.65 -24.84 -15.51
C LEU A 1088 -25.75 -24.11 -14.16
N GLY A 1089 -25.00 -24.54 -13.15
CA GLY A 1089 -24.93 -23.86 -11.86
C GLY A 1089 -24.43 -22.42 -11.98
N SER A 1090 -23.40 -22.19 -12.80
CA SER A 1090 -22.87 -20.84 -13.06
C SER A 1090 -23.86 -19.95 -13.82
N MET A 1091 -24.58 -20.49 -14.80
CA MET A 1091 -25.57 -19.74 -15.56
C MET A 1091 -26.79 -19.38 -14.68
N VAL A 1092 -27.29 -20.32 -13.87
CA VAL A 1092 -28.35 -20.04 -12.90
C VAL A 1092 -27.92 -18.96 -11.91
N LEU A 1093 -26.70 -19.07 -11.37
CA LEU A 1093 -26.17 -18.12 -10.41
C LEU A 1093 -26.05 -16.71 -10.99
N LEU A 1094 -25.51 -16.56 -12.21
CA LEU A 1094 -25.41 -15.26 -12.90
C LEU A 1094 -26.80 -14.67 -13.23
N GLY A 1095 -27.72 -15.49 -13.75
CA GLY A 1095 -29.07 -15.03 -14.09
C GLY A 1095 -29.86 -14.61 -12.84
N ALA A 1096 -29.83 -15.41 -11.78
CA ALA A 1096 -30.47 -15.10 -10.51
C ALA A 1096 -29.85 -13.85 -9.86
N ALA A 1097 -28.53 -13.72 -9.85
CA ALA A 1097 -27.87 -12.53 -9.34
C ALA A 1097 -28.26 -11.26 -10.11
N THR A 1098 -28.35 -11.36 -11.44
CA THR A 1098 -28.80 -10.23 -12.28
C THR A 1098 -30.25 -9.86 -11.97
N LEU A 1099 -31.15 -10.83 -11.78
CA LEU A 1099 -32.55 -10.53 -11.42
C LEU A 1099 -32.68 -9.92 -10.01
N ILE A 1100 -32.00 -10.50 -9.02
CA ILE A 1100 -32.11 -10.06 -7.62
C ILE A 1100 -31.43 -8.70 -7.43
N SER A 1101 -30.21 -8.55 -7.94
CA SER A 1101 -29.39 -7.36 -7.70
C SER A 1101 -29.57 -6.28 -8.76
N GLY A 1102 -29.91 -6.65 -10.00
CA GLY A 1102 -30.04 -5.69 -11.11
C GLY A 1102 -31.24 -4.75 -11.00
N GLY A 1103 -32.24 -5.08 -10.19
CA GLY A 1103 -33.31 -4.16 -9.81
C GLY A 1103 -32.88 -3.10 -8.78
N ILE A 1104 -31.74 -3.29 -8.12
CA ILE A 1104 -31.22 -2.46 -7.04
C ILE A 1104 -30.03 -1.65 -7.58
N LEU A 1105 -30.25 -0.39 -7.94
CA LEU A 1105 -29.22 0.47 -8.52
C LEU A 1105 -28.36 1.17 -7.46
N THR A 1106 -27.74 0.38 -6.57
CA THR A 1106 -26.79 0.87 -5.56
C THR A 1106 -25.39 0.33 -5.85
N VAL A 1107 -24.35 1.00 -5.33
CA VAL A 1107 -22.98 0.50 -5.45
C VAL A 1107 -22.87 -0.93 -4.90
N ALA A 1108 -23.40 -1.18 -3.71
CA ALA A 1108 -23.31 -2.49 -3.06
C ALA A 1108 -23.91 -3.61 -3.93
N ALA A 1109 -25.06 -3.34 -4.56
CA ALA A 1109 -25.70 -4.29 -5.46
C ALA A 1109 -24.88 -4.53 -6.73
N PHE A 1110 -24.31 -3.48 -7.34
CA PHE A 1110 -23.39 -3.63 -8.48
C PHE A 1110 -22.10 -4.36 -8.10
N ALA A 1111 -21.52 -4.10 -6.92
CA ALA A 1111 -20.34 -4.79 -6.43
C ALA A 1111 -20.61 -6.30 -6.23
N ALA A 1112 -21.76 -6.64 -5.62
CA ALA A 1112 -22.20 -8.03 -5.47
C ALA A 1112 -22.46 -8.68 -6.83
N LEU A 1113 -23.13 -7.98 -7.75
CA LEU A 1113 -23.41 -8.46 -9.10
C LEU A 1113 -22.11 -8.70 -9.90
N LEU A 1114 -21.12 -7.82 -9.77
CA LEU A 1114 -19.80 -8.00 -10.40
C LEU A 1114 -19.03 -9.15 -9.75
N PHE A 1115 -19.01 -9.27 -8.42
CA PHE A 1115 -18.39 -10.40 -7.73
C PHE A 1115 -18.98 -11.74 -8.21
N VAL A 1116 -20.30 -11.88 -8.16
CA VAL A 1116 -21.01 -13.09 -8.58
C VAL A 1116 -20.88 -13.32 -10.08
N GLY A 1117 -20.89 -12.24 -10.87
CA GLY A 1117 -20.76 -12.31 -12.32
C GLY A 1117 -19.38 -12.79 -12.75
N PHE A 1118 -18.30 -12.26 -12.16
CA PHE A 1118 -16.95 -12.76 -12.39
C PHE A 1118 -16.79 -14.20 -11.91
N PHE A 1119 -17.29 -14.53 -10.71
CA PHE A 1119 -17.26 -15.90 -10.18
C PHE A 1119 -17.95 -16.89 -11.13
N SER A 1120 -19.19 -16.58 -11.52
CA SER A 1120 -19.99 -17.40 -12.43
C SER A 1120 -19.37 -17.50 -13.81
N PHE A 1121 -18.85 -16.39 -14.35
CA PHE A 1121 -18.21 -16.39 -15.67
C PHE A 1121 -16.99 -17.30 -15.70
N PHE A 1122 -16.07 -17.19 -14.74
CA PHE A 1122 -14.86 -18.04 -14.72
C PHE A 1122 -15.19 -19.51 -14.43
N LEU A 1123 -16.18 -19.80 -13.57
CA LEU A 1123 -16.67 -21.15 -13.31
C LEU A 1123 -17.31 -21.78 -14.55
N GLY A 1124 -18.19 -21.03 -15.23
CA GLY A 1124 -18.90 -21.47 -16.42
C GLY A 1124 -17.99 -21.61 -17.63
N LYS A 1125 -17.07 -20.65 -17.83
CA LYS A 1125 -16.15 -20.63 -18.97
C LYS A 1125 -15.15 -21.79 -18.97
N ILE A 1126 -14.61 -22.18 -17.82
CA ILE A 1126 -13.81 -23.41 -17.73
C ILE A 1126 -14.66 -24.59 -18.18
N SER A 1127 -15.90 -24.66 -17.70
CA SER A 1127 -16.80 -25.76 -17.99
C SER A 1127 -17.16 -25.84 -19.48
N THR A 1128 -17.43 -24.70 -20.14
CA THR A 1128 -17.70 -24.65 -21.60
C THR A 1128 -16.48 -25.05 -22.41
N ASP A 1129 -15.30 -24.56 -22.03
CA ASP A 1129 -14.04 -24.89 -22.70
C ASP A 1129 -13.76 -26.40 -22.60
N THR A 1130 -13.96 -27.01 -21.42
CA THR A 1130 -13.81 -28.45 -21.22
C THR A 1130 -14.82 -29.25 -22.07
N ILE A 1131 -16.11 -28.88 -22.05
CA ILE A 1131 -17.14 -29.57 -22.85
C ILE A 1131 -16.80 -29.53 -24.34
N THR A 1132 -16.43 -28.36 -24.87
CA THR A 1132 -16.07 -28.25 -26.28
C THR A 1132 -14.77 -28.98 -26.60
N GLN A 1133 -13.76 -28.94 -25.73
CA GLN A 1133 -12.49 -29.66 -25.95
C GLN A 1133 -12.66 -31.17 -25.95
N GLN A 1134 -13.50 -31.71 -25.07
CA GLN A 1134 -13.80 -33.15 -25.01
C GLN A 1134 -14.56 -33.64 -26.24
N ALA A 1135 -15.45 -32.80 -26.79
CA ALA A 1135 -16.25 -33.15 -27.96
C ALA A 1135 -15.49 -33.01 -29.29
N MET A 1136 -14.35 -32.30 -29.33
CA MET A 1136 -13.65 -31.98 -30.59
C MET A 1136 -12.39 -32.85 -30.82
N PRO A 1137 -12.23 -33.45 -32.03
CA PRO A 1137 -11.02 -34.17 -32.43
C PRO A 1137 -9.80 -33.23 -32.49
N ASP A 1138 -8.62 -33.80 -32.24
CA ASP A 1138 -7.33 -33.10 -32.14
C ASP A 1138 -7.05 -32.21 -33.36
N ASP A 1139 -7.32 -32.68 -34.57
CA ASP A 1139 -7.10 -31.96 -35.84
C ASP A 1139 -8.01 -30.74 -36.05
N PHE A 1140 -9.10 -30.64 -35.28
CA PHE A 1140 -10.09 -29.56 -35.38
C PHE A 1140 -10.07 -28.61 -34.18
N ARG A 1141 -9.28 -28.88 -33.14
CA ARG A 1141 -9.17 -28.02 -31.95
C ARG A 1141 -8.78 -26.58 -32.29
N GLY A 1142 -7.77 -26.40 -33.14
CA GLY A 1142 -7.31 -25.07 -33.58
C GLY A 1142 -8.35 -24.26 -34.35
N ARG A 1143 -9.20 -24.93 -35.15
CA ARG A 1143 -10.29 -24.31 -35.93
C ARG A 1143 -11.48 -23.93 -35.05
N ALA A 1144 -11.83 -24.78 -34.07
CA ALA A 1144 -12.86 -24.46 -33.08
C ALA A 1144 -12.50 -23.21 -32.26
N PHE A 1145 -11.22 -23.01 -31.93
CA PHE A 1145 -10.77 -21.80 -31.22
C PHE A 1145 -10.95 -20.49 -32.03
N ALA A 1146 -10.92 -20.54 -33.37
CA ALA A 1146 -11.23 -19.35 -34.19
C ALA A 1146 -12.71 -18.94 -34.06
N LEU A 1147 -13.63 -19.88 -33.82
CA LEU A 1147 -15.05 -19.57 -33.55
C LEU A 1147 -15.24 -18.95 -32.17
N TYR A 1148 -14.43 -19.35 -31.19
CA TYR A 1148 -14.41 -18.70 -29.87
C TYR A 1148 -14.03 -17.22 -29.96
N ASP A 1149 -13.27 -16.80 -30.97
CA ASP A 1149 -12.87 -15.39 -31.16
C ASP A 1149 -13.97 -14.54 -31.74
N ILE A 1150 -14.66 -15.08 -32.74
CA ILE A 1150 -15.86 -14.47 -33.29
C ILE A 1150 -16.88 -14.33 -32.15
N ALA A 1151 -17.08 -15.41 -31.38
CA ALA A 1151 -17.94 -15.39 -30.22
C ALA A 1151 -17.48 -14.37 -29.15
N TYR A 1152 -16.16 -14.22 -28.97
CA TYR A 1152 -15.56 -13.26 -28.06
C TYR A 1152 -15.97 -11.83 -28.41
N ASN A 1153 -15.89 -11.46 -29.68
CA ASN A 1153 -16.21 -10.11 -30.11
C ASN A 1153 -17.72 -9.86 -30.18
N LEU A 1154 -18.51 -10.85 -30.63
CA LEU A 1154 -19.97 -10.76 -30.63
C LEU A 1154 -20.52 -10.46 -29.24
N GLY A 1155 -19.87 -10.99 -28.19
CA GLY A 1155 -20.18 -10.70 -26.79
C GLY A 1155 -20.25 -9.21 -26.42
N PHE A 1156 -19.52 -8.35 -27.14
CA PHE A 1156 -19.59 -6.89 -26.99
C PHE A 1156 -20.48 -6.27 -28.06
N ILE A 1157 -20.43 -6.74 -29.30
CA ILE A 1157 -21.15 -6.15 -30.44
C ILE A 1157 -22.67 -6.23 -30.25
N VAL A 1158 -23.21 -7.43 -29.97
CA VAL A 1158 -24.67 -7.61 -29.90
C VAL A 1158 -25.27 -6.82 -28.73
N PRO A 1159 -24.74 -6.90 -27.50
CA PRO A 1159 -25.26 -6.10 -26.40
C PRO A 1159 -25.05 -4.61 -26.60
N ALA A 1160 -23.92 -4.16 -27.17
CA ALA A 1160 -23.72 -2.75 -27.47
C ALA A 1160 -24.71 -2.21 -28.52
N ALA A 1161 -25.01 -2.99 -29.56
CA ALA A 1161 -26.02 -2.65 -30.55
C ALA A 1161 -27.42 -2.55 -29.92
N ILE A 1162 -27.80 -3.52 -29.08
CA ILE A 1162 -29.08 -3.48 -28.36
C ILE A 1162 -29.13 -2.27 -27.44
N LEU A 1163 -28.10 -2.06 -26.60
CA LEU A 1163 -28.00 -0.93 -25.68
C LEU A 1163 -28.02 0.41 -26.42
N SER A 1164 -27.42 0.52 -27.61
CA SER A 1164 -27.45 1.77 -28.39
C SER A 1164 -28.87 2.20 -28.81
N VAL A 1165 -29.81 1.25 -28.84
CA VAL A 1165 -31.22 1.51 -29.16
C VAL A 1165 -32.07 1.65 -27.90
N VAL A 1166 -31.82 0.84 -26.86
CA VAL A 1166 -32.70 0.78 -25.69
C VAL A 1166 -32.26 1.62 -24.50
N TRP A 1167 -31.00 2.08 -24.48
CA TRP A 1167 -30.43 2.90 -23.41
C TRP A 1167 -31.01 4.31 -23.43
N ILE A 1168 -31.37 4.80 -22.26
CA ILE A 1168 -31.81 6.18 -22.05
C ILE A 1168 -30.96 6.73 -20.91
N GLU A 1169 -30.18 7.76 -21.21
CA GLU A 1169 -29.23 8.34 -20.26
C GLU A 1169 -29.93 8.85 -19.01
N GLY A 1170 -29.44 8.47 -17.83
CA GLY A 1170 -29.99 8.91 -16.55
C GLY A 1170 -31.32 8.29 -16.12
N ASP A 1171 -31.93 7.40 -16.92
CA ASP A 1171 -33.19 6.74 -16.56
C ASP A 1171 -32.93 5.48 -15.71
N ALA A 1172 -33.10 5.64 -14.39
CA ALA A 1172 -32.98 4.54 -13.42
C ALA A 1172 -34.03 3.43 -13.65
N ALA A 1173 -35.25 3.77 -14.06
CA ALA A 1173 -36.29 2.76 -14.31
C ALA A 1173 -35.93 1.93 -15.54
N ARG A 1174 -35.47 2.57 -16.61
CA ARG A 1174 -34.99 1.90 -17.83
C ARG A 1174 -33.80 0.99 -17.54
N THR A 1175 -32.84 1.47 -16.75
CA THR A 1175 -31.66 0.69 -16.34
C THR A 1175 -32.05 -0.58 -15.57
N ARG A 1176 -32.99 -0.47 -14.61
CA ARG A 1176 -33.55 -1.64 -13.90
C ARG A 1176 -34.20 -2.61 -14.87
N VAL A 1177 -35.03 -2.12 -15.79
CA VAL A 1177 -35.71 -2.97 -16.78
C VAL A 1177 -34.70 -3.70 -17.66
N ILE A 1178 -33.62 -3.06 -18.10
CA ILE A 1178 -32.56 -3.70 -18.90
C ILE A 1178 -31.92 -4.87 -18.14
N LEU A 1179 -31.54 -4.65 -16.87
CA LEU A 1179 -30.90 -5.70 -16.05
C LEU A 1179 -31.88 -6.83 -15.70
N LEU A 1180 -33.11 -6.50 -15.32
CA LEU A 1180 -34.15 -7.50 -15.01
C LEU A 1180 -34.54 -8.31 -16.24
N ALA A 1181 -34.77 -7.66 -17.38
CA ALA A 1181 -35.12 -8.34 -18.63
C ALA A 1181 -33.98 -9.22 -19.14
N SER A 1182 -32.73 -8.72 -19.14
CA SER A 1182 -31.57 -9.52 -19.55
C SER A 1182 -31.36 -10.72 -18.62
N GLY A 1183 -31.44 -10.54 -17.29
CA GLY A 1183 -31.36 -11.63 -16.32
C GLY A 1183 -32.46 -12.68 -16.49
N GLY A 1184 -33.70 -12.25 -16.71
CA GLY A 1184 -34.84 -13.13 -16.96
C GLY A 1184 -34.70 -13.93 -18.26
N ILE A 1185 -34.36 -13.26 -19.36
CA ILE A 1185 -34.08 -13.92 -20.66
C ILE A 1185 -32.93 -14.91 -20.50
N PHE A 1186 -31.87 -14.55 -19.78
CA PHE A 1186 -30.72 -15.42 -19.55
C PHE A 1186 -31.09 -16.68 -18.76
N LEU A 1187 -31.98 -16.60 -17.77
CA LEU A 1187 -32.50 -17.80 -17.09
C LEU A 1187 -33.35 -18.69 -17.99
N ILE A 1188 -34.16 -18.10 -18.89
CA ILE A 1188 -34.90 -18.87 -19.90
C ILE A 1188 -33.92 -19.61 -20.82
N LEU A 1189 -32.89 -18.91 -21.32
CA LEU A 1189 -31.82 -19.53 -22.11
C LEU A 1189 -31.10 -20.64 -21.33
N THR A 1190 -30.87 -20.45 -20.03
CA THR A 1190 -30.29 -21.46 -19.14
C THR A 1190 -31.18 -22.71 -19.06
N ALA A 1191 -32.50 -22.54 -18.96
CA ALA A 1191 -33.45 -23.66 -18.96
C ALA A 1191 -33.45 -24.40 -20.30
N LEU A 1192 -33.30 -23.68 -21.43
CA LEU A 1192 -33.15 -24.28 -22.76
C LEU A 1192 -31.84 -25.07 -22.89
N VAL A 1193 -30.72 -24.54 -22.41
CA VAL A 1193 -29.44 -25.26 -22.34
C VAL A 1193 -29.56 -26.51 -21.47
N ALA A 1194 -30.26 -26.43 -20.32
CA ALA A 1194 -30.51 -27.58 -19.46
C ALA A 1194 -31.44 -28.62 -20.09
N ALA A 1195 -32.37 -28.20 -20.95
CA ALA A 1195 -33.22 -29.13 -21.72
C ALA A 1195 -32.42 -29.79 -22.85
N TRP A 1196 -31.59 -29.02 -23.56
CA TRP A 1196 -30.69 -29.54 -24.59
C TRP A 1196 -29.71 -30.54 -24.01
N SER A 1197 -29.04 -30.21 -22.90
CA SER A 1197 -28.06 -31.08 -22.25
C SER A 1197 -28.66 -32.41 -21.78
N ARG A 1198 -29.95 -32.42 -21.40
CA ARG A 1198 -30.66 -33.66 -21.04
C ARG A 1198 -30.89 -34.58 -22.24
N ARG A 1199 -31.10 -34.02 -23.44
CA ARG A 1199 -31.31 -34.78 -24.68
C ARG A 1199 -30.02 -35.42 -25.20
N ILE A 1200 -28.87 -34.80 -24.97
CA ILE A 1200 -27.56 -35.23 -25.49
C ILE A 1200 -26.67 -35.83 -24.41
N ARG A 1201 -27.26 -36.42 -23.36
CA ARG A 1201 -26.55 -36.86 -22.16
C ARG A 1201 -25.46 -37.91 -22.45
N SER A 1202 -25.65 -38.73 -23.48
CA SER A 1202 -24.71 -39.73 -23.97
C SER A 1202 -23.40 -39.14 -24.50
N ASP A 1203 -23.43 -37.88 -24.93
CA ASP A 1203 -22.34 -37.25 -25.69
C ASP A 1203 -21.35 -36.52 -24.76
N PHE A 1204 -21.60 -36.53 -23.45
CA PHE A 1204 -20.73 -35.93 -22.45
C PHE A 1204 -19.82 -36.96 -21.79
N ALA A 1205 -18.53 -36.66 -21.67
CA ALA A 1205 -17.63 -37.46 -20.85
C ALA A 1205 -18.03 -37.35 -19.35
N PRO A 1206 -17.93 -38.45 -18.58
CA PRO A 1206 -18.29 -38.45 -17.16
C PRO A 1206 -17.32 -37.63 -16.29
N ARG A 1207 -16.06 -37.45 -16.71
CA ARG A 1207 -14.99 -36.69 -16.04
C ARG A 1207 -14.00 -36.07 -17.05
N ASP A 1208 -13.01 -35.35 -16.52
CA ASP A 1208 -12.05 -34.49 -17.22
C ASP A 1208 -11.00 -35.24 -18.10
N ASP A 1209 -10.90 -36.57 -17.97
CA ASP A 1209 -9.80 -37.33 -18.60
C ASP A 1209 -9.99 -37.49 -20.11
N LEU A 1210 -9.05 -36.91 -20.88
CA LEU A 1210 -8.78 -37.27 -22.27
C LEU A 1210 -7.93 -38.56 -22.25
N VAL A 1211 -8.56 -39.71 -22.04
CA VAL A 1211 -7.84 -40.99 -22.06
C VAL A 1211 -7.34 -41.25 -23.49
N VAL A 1212 -6.01 -41.29 -23.63
CA VAL A 1212 -5.31 -41.79 -24.81
C VAL A 1212 -5.75 -43.24 -25.05
N GLY A 1213 -6.31 -43.49 -26.23
CA GLY A 1213 -6.96 -44.75 -26.61
C GLY A 1213 -6.13 -46.02 -26.47
N GLU A 1214 -4.81 -45.94 -26.24
CA GLU A 1214 -3.95 -47.12 -26.12
C GLU A 1214 -4.26 -47.97 -24.87
N ALA A 1215 -4.65 -47.37 -23.74
CA ALA A 1215 -4.93 -48.15 -22.52
C ALA A 1215 -6.27 -48.90 -22.56
N ALA A 1216 -7.25 -48.38 -23.30
CA ALA A 1216 -8.54 -49.02 -23.50
C ALA A 1216 -8.48 -50.13 -24.56
N GLU A 1217 -7.67 -49.96 -25.61
CA GLU A 1217 -7.36 -51.03 -26.56
C GLU A 1217 -6.52 -52.14 -25.93
N LEU A 1218 -5.56 -51.82 -25.05
CA LEU A 1218 -4.83 -52.82 -24.29
C LEU A 1218 -5.74 -53.62 -23.35
N ALA A 1219 -6.66 -52.96 -22.66
CA ALA A 1219 -7.64 -53.64 -21.80
C ALA A 1219 -8.63 -54.51 -22.61
N ALA A 1220 -9.06 -54.07 -23.79
CA ALA A 1220 -9.91 -54.85 -24.69
C ALA A 1220 -9.17 -56.01 -25.36
N SER A 1221 -7.85 -55.87 -25.62
CA SER A 1221 -7.01 -56.93 -26.19
C SER A 1221 -6.57 -57.99 -25.19
N THR A 1222 -6.71 -57.73 -23.88
CA THR A 1222 -6.51 -58.74 -22.83
C THR A 1222 -7.78 -59.54 -22.49
N GLU A 1223 -8.92 -59.20 -23.08
CA GLU A 1223 -10.18 -59.96 -22.98
C GLU A 1223 -10.58 -60.67 -24.28
N SER A 1224 -9.70 -60.71 -25.29
CA SER A 1224 -9.78 -61.61 -26.47
C SER A 1224 -8.65 -62.62 -26.45
#